data_AF-W9CIF1-F1
#
_entry.id   AF-W9CIF1-F1
#
_cell.length_a   1.000
_cell.length_b   1.000
_cell.length_c   1.000
_cell.angle_alpha   90.00
_cell.angle_beta   90.00
_cell.angle_gamma   90.00
#
_symmetry.space_group_name_H-M   'P 1'
#
loop_
_entity.id
_entity.type
_entity.pdbx_description
1 polymer ?
#
loop_
_entity_poly.entity_id
_entity_poly.type
_entity_poly.pdbx_seq_one_letter_code
_entity_poly.pdbx_strand_id
1 'polypeptide(L)'
;MATAGKQKSIVFFHPDLGIGGAERLVIDAAVGLQNRGHKIVIFTSYCDPKHCFDEARDGTLDVRVRGNWLFPSSILSRFSIICAILRQLHLIVWAYFTSELSDLKPDAFFVDQLSAGLPWLRYFYPNTRTFFYCHFPDLLLAQGRTHWLKRAYRIPFDFLEQWSMSFAESIAVNSGFTKSMVGQVFPDLAREKDLQIIHPCVDVNPKNSETKDDAVPVWQDRNILLSINRFEKKKNIGLAIKAYAGLGKHGRQGVRLVLAGGYDNRIMENVVYHKELVKLASGLGLKTATTKTIVTALNVPDDVDVLFLLSVPNTLKEMLLNSARLLIYTPSNEHFGIVPLEAMLAGVPVLAANTGGPLETIVEGKTGWLCPPDDVERWTAVMDRVLNKMTDEQIKKMGMAGVERVKTEFSDVKMAERIDGLIDGMANTPRKSALQLSLFLMTISIVLLDIAYWCAGQNETVNKMLENISLPPVETRSKDIGVYTGDKLNRQSPELQDQRTLHRRGLRGTKHIPRSPVTRHPYQLGALQTIGFPGFIEKAGKGSFPPIAAGRTVSTRTLFHVLKSGRRSIKMGELQTPLFHHMLQRSYSTDTEKKDTEKKDTEKKERFGAVVVGDGPAGLAVVGNLLEQKKGPILWIGLGHPGAFGGGRLHEAYRAVPSNTKVKFFSMFADALEPFQQITKKAAAPNHYSILKELDQEKPCNISEAANLTVMLGGGLGSDKGVMKFSGDVQSASWSEANHWNVKVGAYEFPAISASSDLLFLCTGSHPSVDELPRKIFKAKAGRIFLTLDTCLKPKVLASQLRRRIDKLSNPNENITIGVMGASHSAILVLRNLYNLTTLPSGQFKNIRIKWLTRHELRYAEERDGWIKRDNTGLKGEVAIWAKENLEADTLPTSDVSKYLEKVKTSPDMEKEDLEKHLPECHLMVQAIGFTRNKLPVIKRDETALELTYDHETSGFVDADGKTIRGLYGAGIAFPEKVVDPEGTTEHAVGLWKFMKYMKRVAPTWTA
;
A
#
# COMPACT_ATOMS: atom_id res chain seq x y z
N MET A 1 9.93 -30.20 -17.23
CA MET A 1 8.48 -29.98 -17.27
C MET A 1 7.93 -30.31 -15.89
N ALA A 2 7.14 -29.42 -15.28
CA ALA A 2 6.47 -29.74 -14.02
C ALA A 2 5.26 -30.65 -14.27
N THR A 3 4.93 -31.53 -13.32
CA THR A 3 3.70 -32.33 -13.38
C THR A 3 2.48 -31.41 -13.29
N ALA A 4 1.67 -31.37 -14.34
CA ALA A 4 0.46 -30.55 -14.38
C ALA A 4 -0.57 -31.08 -13.37
N GLY A 5 -0.63 -30.45 -12.19
CA GLY A 5 -1.67 -30.69 -11.20
C GLY A 5 -3.05 -30.28 -11.74
N LYS A 6 -4.12 -30.84 -11.17
CA LYS A 6 -5.49 -30.44 -11.49
C LYS A 6 -5.63 -28.92 -11.26
N GLN A 7 -6.15 -28.19 -12.26
CA GLN A 7 -6.49 -26.78 -12.09
C GLN A 7 -7.50 -26.62 -10.94
N LYS A 8 -7.22 -25.66 -10.05
CA LYS A 8 -8.01 -25.36 -8.85
C LYS A 8 -8.55 -23.93 -8.93
N SER A 9 -9.73 -23.68 -8.36
CA SER A 9 -10.26 -22.35 -8.08
C SER A 9 -9.94 -22.00 -6.63
N ILE A 10 -9.03 -21.06 -6.40
CA ILE A 10 -8.55 -20.69 -5.06
C ILE A 10 -8.90 -19.22 -4.81
N VAL A 11 -9.66 -18.97 -3.74
CA VAL A 11 -10.10 -17.62 -3.38
C VAL A 11 -9.40 -17.14 -2.12
N PHE A 12 -8.75 -15.99 -2.22
CA PHE A 12 -8.01 -15.34 -1.16
C PHE A 12 -8.88 -14.31 -0.42
N PHE A 13 -8.71 -14.23 0.90
CA PHE A 13 -9.28 -13.21 1.78
C PHE A 13 -8.17 -12.52 2.56
N HIS A 14 -7.96 -11.23 2.30
CA HIS A 14 -6.94 -10.42 2.97
C HIS A 14 -7.51 -9.03 3.29
N PRO A 15 -7.26 -8.42 4.47
CA PRO A 15 -8.04 -7.26 4.92
C PRO A 15 -7.86 -6.00 4.06
N ASP A 16 -6.63 -5.68 3.65
CA ASP A 16 -6.30 -4.40 3.00
C ASP A 16 -5.07 -4.55 2.09
N LEU A 17 -5.23 -4.42 0.78
CA LEU A 17 -4.12 -4.50 -0.18
C LEU A 17 -3.42 -3.14 -0.36
N GLY A 18 -2.60 -2.78 0.63
CA GLY A 18 -1.70 -1.62 0.59
C GLY A 18 -0.29 -1.95 0.06
N ILE A 19 0.73 -1.23 0.56
CA ILE A 19 2.15 -1.54 0.35
C ILE A 19 2.80 -1.93 1.69
N GLY A 20 3.04 -3.22 1.88
CA GLY A 20 3.70 -3.76 3.07
C GLY A 20 4.21 -5.19 2.87
N GLY A 21 4.74 -5.78 3.94
CA GLY A 21 5.41 -7.09 3.89
C GLY A 21 4.47 -8.29 3.95
N ALA A 22 3.27 -8.14 4.51
CA ALA A 22 2.26 -9.19 4.50
C ALA A 22 1.51 -9.20 3.16
N GLU A 23 1.14 -8.00 2.74
CA GLU A 23 0.53 -7.65 1.46
C GLU A 23 1.38 -8.17 0.30
N ARG A 24 2.72 -8.03 0.37
CA ARG A 24 3.63 -8.59 -0.64
C ARG A 24 3.59 -10.11 -0.69
N LEU A 25 3.64 -10.80 0.46
CA LEU A 25 3.57 -12.27 0.51
C LEU A 25 2.25 -12.79 -0.08
N VAL A 26 1.14 -12.13 0.21
CA VAL A 26 -0.17 -12.50 -0.34
C VAL A 26 -0.21 -12.32 -1.86
N ILE A 27 0.40 -11.26 -2.39
CA ILE A 27 0.55 -11.04 -3.84
C ILE A 27 1.47 -12.11 -4.46
N ASP A 28 2.63 -12.39 -3.87
CA ASP A 28 3.55 -13.43 -4.36
C ASP A 28 2.93 -14.83 -4.33
N ALA A 29 2.17 -15.17 -3.27
CA ALA A 29 1.44 -16.43 -3.16
C ALA A 29 0.35 -16.53 -4.24
N ALA A 30 -0.39 -15.45 -4.48
CA ALA A 30 -1.42 -15.38 -5.51
C ALA A 30 -0.84 -15.47 -6.92
N VAL A 31 0.27 -14.78 -7.22
CA VAL A 31 0.97 -14.84 -8.51
C VAL A 31 1.59 -16.21 -8.72
N GLY A 32 2.30 -16.76 -7.72
CA GLY A 32 2.94 -18.07 -7.81
C GLY A 32 1.95 -19.21 -8.05
N LEU A 33 0.79 -19.21 -7.38
CA LEU A 33 -0.28 -20.18 -7.67
C LEU A 33 -0.95 -19.92 -9.03
N GLN A 34 -1.08 -18.66 -9.47
CA GLN A 34 -1.58 -18.39 -10.81
C GLN A 34 -0.61 -18.91 -11.90
N ASN A 35 0.70 -18.77 -11.69
CA ASN A 35 1.75 -19.28 -12.57
C ASN A 35 1.78 -20.83 -12.62
N ARG A 36 1.32 -21.51 -11.58
CA ARG A 36 1.04 -22.96 -11.57
C ARG A 36 -0.25 -23.34 -12.33
N GLY A 37 -0.99 -22.37 -12.84
CA GLY A 37 -2.21 -22.58 -13.64
C GLY A 37 -3.52 -22.54 -12.83
N HIS A 38 -3.49 -22.26 -11.53
CA HIS A 38 -4.72 -22.15 -10.73
C HIS A 38 -5.47 -20.83 -11.03
N LYS A 39 -6.80 -20.85 -10.92
CA LYS A 39 -7.65 -19.67 -11.03
C LYS A 39 -7.69 -18.95 -9.69
N ILE A 40 -7.09 -17.77 -9.62
CA ILE A 40 -6.93 -16.99 -8.38
C ILE A 40 -7.82 -15.75 -8.40
N VAL A 41 -8.56 -15.53 -7.31
CA VAL A 41 -9.35 -14.31 -7.04
C VAL A 41 -9.06 -13.84 -5.62
N ILE A 42 -8.88 -12.54 -5.41
CA ILE A 42 -8.62 -11.95 -4.08
C ILE A 42 -9.78 -11.04 -3.70
N PHE A 43 -10.48 -11.35 -2.61
CA PHE A 43 -11.40 -10.42 -1.96
C PHE A 43 -10.67 -9.65 -0.86
N THR A 44 -10.88 -8.34 -0.81
CA THR A 44 -10.27 -7.46 0.19
C THR A 44 -11.22 -6.34 0.64
N SER A 45 -11.04 -5.82 1.86
CA SER A 45 -11.86 -4.71 2.37
C SER A 45 -11.35 -3.34 1.94
N TYR A 46 -10.11 -3.21 1.48
CA TYR A 46 -9.61 -2.00 0.83
C TYR A 46 -8.45 -2.31 -0.12
N CYS A 47 -8.23 -1.43 -1.09
CA CYS A 47 -7.11 -1.43 -2.02
C CYS A 47 -7.10 -0.04 -2.67
N ASP A 48 -6.02 0.73 -2.51
CA ASP A 48 -5.84 1.99 -3.24
C ASP A 48 -5.00 1.73 -4.50
N PRO A 49 -5.55 1.92 -5.72
CA PRO A 49 -4.77 1.79 -6.97
C PRO A 49 -3.54 2.71 -7.05
N LYS A 50 -3.51 3.81 -6.28
CA LYS A 50 -2.33 4.69 -6.16
C LYS A 50 -1.29 4.14 -5.16
N HIS A 51 -1.69 3.31 -4.20
CA HIS A 51 -0.85 2.80 -3.10
C HIS A 51 -1.01 1.29 -2.85
N CYS A 52 -0.80 0.48 -3.89
CA CYS A 52 -0.71 -0.98 -3.79
C CYS A 52 0.30 -1.54 -4.79
N PHE A 53 0.60 -2.84 -4.69
CA PHE A 53 1.48 -3.54 -5.63
C PHE A 53 0.90 -3.59 -7.06
N ASP A 54 1.78 -3.59 -8.07
CA ASP A 54 1.40 -3.50 -9.48
C ASP A 54 0.39 -4.60 -9.86
N GLU A 55 0.64 -5.84 -9.45
CA GLU A 55 -0.14 -7.03 -9.79
C GLU A 55 -1.59 -6.96 -9.28
N ALA A 56 -1.84 -6.14 -8.25
CA ALA A 56 -3.17 -5.88 -7.68
C ALA A 56 -3.96 -4.80 -8.43
N ARG A 57 -3.28 -3.85 -9.09
CA ARG A 57 -3.89 -2.68 -9.77
C ARG A 57 -3.85 -2.75 -11.29
N ASP A 58 -2.84 -3.37 -11.87
CA ASP A 58 -2.84 -3.65 -13.30
C ASP A 58 -3.90 -4.71 -13.62
N GLY A 59 -4.11 -5.66 -12.71
CA GLY A 59 -5.13 -6.70 -12.78
C GLY A 59 -4.61 -8.03 -13.34
N THR A 60 -3.30 -8.26 -13.24
CA THR A 60 -2.66 -9.59 -13.24
C THR A 60 -3.43 -10.55 -12.32
N LEU A 61 -3.93 -10.05 -11.19
CA LEU A 61 -4.83 -10.74 -10.27
C LEU A 61 -6.27 -10.23 -10.38
N ASP A 62 -7.28 -11.09 -10.16
CA ASP A 62 -8.69 -10.65 -10.02
C ASP A 62 -8.95 -10.15 -8.58
N VAL A 63 -8.62 -8.89 -8.33
CA VAL A 63 -8.85 -8.22 -7.05
C VAL A 63 -10.26 -7.62 -6.97
N ARG A 64 -11.00 -7.96 -5.91
CA ARG A 64 -12.38 -7.53 -5.66
C ARG A 64 -12.51 -6.85 -4.30
N VAL A 65 -12.61 -5.52 -4.31
CA VAL A 65 -12.83 -4.74 -3.09
C VAL A 65 -14.31 -4.82 -2.67
N ARG A 66 -14.59 -5.24 -1.43
CA ARG A 66 -15.95 -5.44 -0.86
C ARG A 66 -15.98 -5.12 0.64
N GLY A 67 -17.12 -4.75 1.19
CA GLY A 67 -17.31 -4.56 2.64
C GLY A 67 -16.78 -3.24 3.25
N ASN A 68 -16.07 -2.41 2.48
CA ASN A 68 -15.50 -1.12 2.95
C ASN A 68 -16.54 -0.11 3.46
N TRP A 69 -17.78 -0.15 2.94
CA TRP A 69 -18.72 0.98 3.01
C TRP A 69 -19.47 1.14 4.34
N LEU A 70 -19.73 0.05 5.07
CA LEU A 70 -20.57 0.06 6.28
C LEU A 70 -19.75 0.29 7.57
N PHE A 71 -18.46 -0.05 7.56
CA PHE A 71 -17.62 -0.05 8.76
C PHE A 71 -16.30 0.70 8.49
N PRO A 72 -16.01 1.82 9.19
CA PRO A 72 -14.78 2.58 9.01
C PRO A 72 -13.56 1.80 9.51
N SER A 73 -12.35 2.24 9.18
CA SER A 73 -11.09 1.61 9.64
C SER A 73 -10.83 1.78 11.14
N SER A 74 -11.39 2.82 11.77
CA SER A 74 -11.39 3.02 13.23
C SER A 74 -12.54 3.94 13.64
N ILE A 75 -12.87 3.97 14.94
CA ILE A 75 -13.82 4.92 15.52
C ILE A 75 -13.04 5.87 16.44
N LEU A 76 -12.98 7.16 16.09
CA LEU A 76 -12.19 8.18 16.83
C LEU A 76 -10.71 7.77 17.03
N SER A 77 -10.07 7.17 16.02
CA SER A 77 -8.72 6.57 16.09
C SER A 77 -8.56 5.48 17.17
N ARG A 78 -9.66 4.82 17.54
CA ARG A 78 -9.72 3.70 18.50
C ARG A 78 -10.49 2.52 17.90
N PHE A 79 -10.49 1.38 18.61
CA PHE A 79 -11.25 0.17 18.26
C PHE A 79 -10.94 -0.43 16.88
N SER A 80 -9.75 -0.18 16.32
CA SER A 80 -9.36 -0.62 14.96
C SER A 80 -9.52 -2.12 14.70
N ILE A 81 -9.24 -3.00 15.68
CA ILE A 81 -9.50 -4.44 15.53
C ILE A 81 -11.00 -4.77 15.38
N ILE A 82 -11.89 -4.09 16.11
CA ILE A 82 -13.35 -4.31 15.98
C ILE A 82 -13.78 -3.90 14.57
N CYS A 83 -13.33 -2.73 14.12
CA CYS A 83 -13.52 -2.25 12.76
C CYS A 83 -13.01 -3.27 11.72
N ALA A 84 -11.78 -3.76 11.85
CA ALA A 84 -11.17 -4.70 10.92
C ALA A 84 -11.93 -6.05 10.84
N ILE A 85 -12.34 -6.60 12.00
CA ILE A 85 -13.18 -7.81 12.08
C ILE A 85 -14.53 -7.57 11.41
N LEU A 86 -15.23 -6.48 11.73
CA LEU A 86 -16.54 -6.17 11.15
C LEU A 86 -16.47 -5.97 9.63
N ARG A 87 -15.38 -5.36 9.11
CA ARG A 87 -15.11 -5.22 7.67
C ARG A 87 -14.92 -6.59 6.99
N GLN A 88 -14.13 -7.49 7.59
CA GLN A 88 -13.93 -8.85 7.08
C GLN A 88 -15.24 -9.66 7.07
N LEU A 89 -16.02 -9.60 8.16
CA LEU A 89 -17.31 -10.29 8.27
C LEU A 89 -18.32 -9.74 7.24
N HIS A 90 -18.42 -8.42 7.10
CA HIS A 90 -19.25 -7.77 6.09
C HIS A 90 -18.86 -8.18 4.67
N LEU A 91 -17.57 -8.27 4.36
CA LEU A 91 -17.06 -8.76 3.08
C LEU A 91 -17.50 -10.21 2.81
N ILE A 92 -17.37 -11.12 3.78
CA ILE A 92 -17.75 -12.54 3.63
C ILE A 92 -19.27 -12.66 3.43
N VAL A 93 -20.06 -11.96 4.26
CA VAL A 93 -21.53 -11.94 4.18
C VAL A 93 -22.01 -11.34 2.85
N TRP A 94 -21.38 -10.27 2.38
CA TRP A 94 -21.67 -9.68 1.07
C TRP A 94 -21.41 -10.66 -0.07
N ALA A 95 -20.23 -11.31 -0.08
CA ALA A 95 -19.82 -12.24 -1.12
C ALA A 95 -20.64 -13.55 -1.14
N TYR A 96 -21.28 -13.89 -0.02
CA TYR A 96 -22.32 -14.93 0.08
C TYR A 96 -23.65 -14.47 -0.54
N PHE A 97 -24.22 -13.34 -0.09
CA PHE A 97 -25.52 -12.86 -0.57
C PHE A 97 -25.53 -12.39 -2.04
N THR A 98 -24.38 -12.04 -2.60
CA THR A 98 -24.24 -11.67 -4.03
C THR A 98 -23.87 -12.84 -4.94
N SER A 99 -23.82 -14.07 -4.42
CA SER A 99 -23.41 -15.29 -5.13
C SER A 99 -21.99 -15.28 -5.75
N GLU A 100 -21.22 -14.20 -5.62
CA GLU A 100 -19.89 -14.07 -6.27
C GLU A 100 -18.93 -15.21 -5.91
N LEU A 101 -18.98 -15.73 -4.68
CA LEU A 101 -18.21 -16.89 -4.25
C LEU A 101 -18.75 -18.20 -4.83
N SER A 102 -20.08 -18.33 -4.93
CA SER A 102 -20.75 -19.53 -5.46
C SER A 102 -20.47 -19.71 -6.96
N ASP A 103 -20.46 -18.62 -7.72
CA ASP A 103 -20.11 -18.60 -9.15
C ASP A 103 -18.64 -18.98 -9.39
N LEU A 104 -17.76 -18.66 -8.45
CA LEU A 104 -16.33 -18.99 -8.53
C LEU A 104 -16.02 -20.47 -8.25
N LYS A 105 -16.95 -21.21 -7.61
CA LYS A 105 -16.82 -22.63 -7.23
C LYS A 105 -15.45 -22.96 -6.61
N PRO A 106 -15.09 -22.35 -5.46
CA PRO A 106 -13.78 -22.49 -4.83
C PRO A 106 -13.52 -23.92 -4.32
N ASP A 107 -12.45 -24.54 -4.82
CA ASP A 107 -11.89 -25.78 -4.24
C ASP A 107 -11.31 -25.49 -2.85
N ALA A 108 -10.68 -24.32 -2.68
CA ALA A 108 -10.07 -23.89 -1.42
C ALA A 108 -10.13 -22.36 -1.18
N PHE A 109 -10.07 -22.00 0.10
CA PHE A 109 -9.87 -20.63 0.57
C PHE A 109 -8.47 -20.45 1.15
N PHE A 110 -7.84 -19.32 0.83
CA PHE A 110 -6.66 -18.79 1.51
C PHE A 110 -7.11 -17.59 2.34
N VAL A 111 -6.80 -17.55 3.63
CA VAL A 111 -7.22 -16.46 4.53
C VAL A 111 -6.00 -15.98 5.32
N ASP A 112 -5.85 -14.67 5.50
CA ASP A 112 -4.67 -14.06 6.13
C ASP A 112 -5.03 -12.88 7.06
N GLN A 113 -4.10 -12.55 7.96
CA GLN A 113 -4.15 -11.56 9.05
C GLN A 113 -5.26 -11.77 10.09
N LEU A 114 -6.52 -11.88 9.68
CA LEU A 114 -7.69 -11.94 10.55
C LEU A 114 -8.35 -13.32 10.50
N SER A 115 -8.28 -14.05 11.62
CA SER A 115 -8.90 -15.36 11.77
C SER A 115 -10.42 -15.32 11.99
N ALA A 116 -10.97 -14.18 12.39
CA ALA A 116 -12.38 -14.04 12.80
C ALA A 116 -13.40 -14.43 11.72
N GLY A 117 -13.04 -14.37 10.43
CA GLY A 117 -13.86 -14.83 9.31
C GLY A 117 -13.92 -16.35 9.12
N LEU A 118 -12.98 -17.13 9.67
CA LEU A 118 -12.86 -18.58 9.44
C LEU A 118 -14.11 -19.39 9.86
N PRO A 119 -14.77 -19.14 11.01
CA PRO A 119 -15.99 -19.84 11.40
C PRO A 119 -17.15 -19.56 10.44
N TRP A 120 -17.20 -18.36 9.86
CA TRP A 120 -18.25 -17.93 8.93
C TRP A 120 -18.06 -18.53 7.54
N LEU A 121 -16.81 -18.59 7.04
CA LEU A 121 -16.48 -19.36 5.83
C LEU A 121 -16.84 -20.85 6.01
N ARG A 122 -16.53 -21.43 7.18
CA ARG A 122 -16.92 -22.81 7.53
C ARG A 122 -18.44 -23.03 7.57
N TYR A 123 -19.20 -22.01 7.98
CA TYR A 123 -20.66 -22.05 8.07
C TYR A 123 -21.35 -21.89 6.71
N PHE A 124 -20.95 -20.90 5.91
CA PHE A 124 -21.54 -20.62 4.60
C PHE A 124 -21.08 -21.59 3.50
N TYR A 125 -19.85 -22.11 3.60
CA TYR A 125 -19.24 -22.99 2.60
C TYR A 125 -18.73 -24.30 3.24
N PRO A 126 -19.62 -25.15 3.77
CA PRO A 126 -19.25 -26.33 4.57
C PRO A 126 -18.47 -27.42 3.80
N ASN A 127 -18.37 -27.30 2.47
CA ASN A 127 -17.64 -28.25 1.61
C ASN A 127 -16.24 -27.76 1.20
N THR A 128 -15.99 -26.45 1.12
CA THR A 128 -14.68 -25.87 0.74
C THR A 128 -13.66 -26.00 1.88
N ARG A 129 -12.37 -26.23 1.56
CA ARG A 129 -11.27 -26.32 2.55
C ARG A 129 -10.65 -24.93 2.78
N THR A 130 -10.29 -24.60 4.01
CA THR A 130 -9.77 -23.29 4.40
C THR A 130 -8.37 -23.39 4.97
N PHE A 131 -7.43 -22.76 4.28
CA PHE A 131 -6.05 -22.55 4.70
C PHE A 131 -5.91 -21.15 5.33
N PHE A 132 -5.31 -21.08 6.52
CA PHE A 132 -5.01 -19.81 7.19
C PHE A 132 -3.50 -19.54 7.24
N TYR A 133 -3.08 -18.39 6.72
CA TYR A 133 -1.72 -17.89 6.86
C TYR A 133 -1.63 -16.96 8.08
N CYS A 134 -0.65 -17.19 8.95
CA CYS A 134 -0.42 -16.39 10.15
C CYS A 134 0.98 -15.78 10.11
N HIS A 135 1.07 -14.51 9.73
CA HIS A 135 2.33 -13.76 9.75
C HIS A 135 2.94 -13.62 11.15
N PHE A 136 2.10 -13.37 12.15
CA PHE A 136 2.44 -13.33 13.58
C PHE A 136 1.14 -13.29 14.42
N PRO A 137 1.12 -13.75 15.69
CA PRO A 137 -0.04 -13.58 16.57
C PRO A 137 -0.39 -12.11 16.80
N ASP A 138 -1.65 -11.74 16.58
CA ASP A 138 -2.13 -10.37 16.72
C ASP A 138 -2.19 -9.94 18.21
N LEU A 139 -2.32 -10.90 19.13
CA LEU A 139 -1.99 -10.77 20.56
C LEU A 139 -0.71 -9.94 20.79
N LEU A 140 0.36 -10.27 20.06
CA LEU A 140 1.71 -9.76 20.29
C LEU A 140 1.99 -8.44 19.56
N LEU A 141 1.22 -8.11 18.52
CA LEU A 141 1.31 -6.84 17.79
C LEU A 141 0.71 -5.66 18.57
N ALA A 142 -0.19 -5.93 19.52
CA ALA A 142 -0.90 -4.92 20.30
C ALA A 142 0.01 -4.09 21.23
N GLN A 143 0.31 -2.84 20.85
CA GLN A 143 1.19 -1.96 21.64
C GLN A 143 0.56 -1.45 22.96
N GLY A 144 1.35 -1.50 24.04
CA GLY A 144 0.99 -0.95 25.35
C GLY A 144 0.21 -1.88 26.27
N ARG A 145 0.39 -3.21 26.15
CA ARG A 145 -0.19 -4.22 27.08
C ARG A 145 0.32 -4.10 28.54
N THR A 146 1.28 -3.22 28.80
CA THR A 146 1.70 -2.79 30.15
C THR A 146 0.57 -2.12 30.94
N HIS A 147 -0.39 -1.48 30.26
CA HIS A 147 -1.54 -0.87 30.93
C HIS A 147 -2.70 -1.87 31.09
N TRP A 148 -3.13 -2.11 32.34
CA TRP A 148 -4.11 -3.16 32.67
C TRP A 148 -5.44 -3.03 31.91
N LEU A 149 -5.98 -1.81 31.73
CA LEU A 149 -7.20 -1.59 30.91
C LEU A 149 -7.07 -2.11 29.48
N LYS A 150 -5.91 -1.89 28.82
CA LYS A 150 -5.66 -2.41 27.46
C LYS A 150 -5.59 -3.93 27.45
N ARG A 151 -4.97 -4.53 28.47
CA ARG A 151 -4.92 -5.99 28.64
C ARG A 151 -6.34 -6.57 28.83
N ALA A 152 -7.15 -5.98 29.70
CA ALA A 152 -8.52 -6.42 29.97
C ALA A 152 -9.43 -6.31 28.72
N TYR A 153 -9.38 -5.18 28.01
CA TYR A 153 -10.09 -4.99 26.74
C TYR A 153 -9.72 -6.03 25.67
N ARG A 154 -8.48 -6.51 25.67
CA ARG A 154 -7.94 -7.36 24.60
C ARG A 154 -8.18 -8.88 24.83
N ILE A 155 -8.38 -9.32 26.08
CA ILE A 155 -8.74 -10.72 26.43
C ILE A 155 -9.82 -11.36 25.52
N PRO A 156 -11.00 -10.76 25.29
CA PRO A 156 -12.04 -11.38 24.46
C PRO A 156 -11.61 -11.54 22.99
N PHE A 157 -10.77 -10.64 22.48
CA PHE A 157 -10.23 -10.73 21.12
C PHE A 157 -9.12 -11.78 21.02
N ASP A 158 -8.29 -11.91 22.06
CA ASP A 158 -7.25 -12.96 22.13
C ASP A 158 -7.87 -14.37 22.16
N PHE A 159 -8.97 -14.55 22.91
CA PHE A 159 -9.78 -15.77 22.87
C PHE A 159 -10.42 -16.00 21.49
N LEU A 160 -11.02 -14.95 20.91
CA LEU A 160 -11.64 -15.02 19.59
C LEU A 160 -10.62 -15.38 18.50
N GLU A 161 -9.41 -14.84 18.56
CA GLU A 161 -8.28 -15.13 17.67
C GLU A 161 -7.95 -16.63 17.69
N GLN A 162 -7.65 -17.18 18.88
CA GLN A 162 -7.35 -18.60 19.08
C GLN A 162 -8.49 -19.52 18.64
N TRP A 163 -9.72 -19.22 19.08
CA TRP A 163 -10.90 -20.03 18.78
C TRP A 163 -11.21 -20.04 17.29
N SER A 164 -11.18 -18.89 16.62
CA SER A 164 -11.48 -18.79 15.19
C SER A 164 -10.37 -19.38 14.31
N MET A 165 -9.08 -19.23 14.67
CA MET A 165 -7.96 -19.91 13.98
C MET A 165 -8.19 -21.43 13.88
N SER A 166 -8.73 -22.05 14.93
CA SER A 166 -8.94 -23.50 14.99
C SER A 166 -9.95 -24.06 13.97
N PHE A 167 -10.73 -23.20 13.30
CA PHE A 167 -11.66 -23.59 12.23
C PHE A 167 -10.96 -23.87 10.89
N ALA A 168 -9.76 -23.32 10.66
CA ALA A 168 -8.97 -23.64 9.47
C ALA A 168 -8.56 -25.12 9.46
N GLU A 169 -8.57 -25.75 8.29
CA GLU A 169 -8.09 -27.12 8.12
C GLU A 169 -6.57 -27.20 8.16
N SER A 170 -5.86 -26.24 7.57
CA SER A 170 -4.41 -26.09 7.70
C SER A 170 -4.06 -24.66 8.09
N ILE A 171 -3.06 -24.51 8.97
CA ILE A 171 -2.54 -23.23 9.44
C ILE A 171 -1.05 -23.21 9.11
N ALA A 172 -0.58 -22.16 8.43
CA ALA A 172 0.83 -21.94 8.20
C ALA A 172 1.35 -20.67 8.87
N VAL A 173 2.66 -20.64 9.10
CA VAL A 173 3.42 -19.48 9.58
C VAL A 173 4.65 -19.25 8.69
N ASN A 174 5.17 -18.03 8.72
CA ASN A 174 6.37 -17.63 7.96
C ASN A 174 7.68 -18.31 8.43
N SER A 175 7.75 -18.69 9.71
CA SER A 175 8.95 -19.25 10.31
C SER A 175 8.66 -20.19 11.47
N GLY A 176 9.62 -21.07 11.78
CA GLY A 176 9.70 -21.85 13.01
C GLY A 176 9.78 -20.97 14.26
N PHE A 177 10.42 -19.80 14.18
CA PHE A 177 10.30 -18.77 15.22
C PHE A 177 8.83 -18.40 15.47
N THR A 178 8.06 -18.04 14.44
CA THR A 178 6.63 -17.75 14.59
C THR A 178 5.84 -18.99 15.04
N LYS A 179 6.17 -20.21 14.60
CA LYS A 179 5.58 -21.46 15.12
C LYS A 179 5.77 -21.57 16.64
N SER A 180 6.96 -21.24 17.15
CA SER A 180 7.25 -21.24 18.58
C SER A 180 6.47 -20.16 19.34
N MET A 181 6.34 -18.95 18.77
CA MET A 181 5.57 -17.86 19.39
C MET A 181 4.07 -18.17 19.43
N VAL A 182 3.50 -18.71 18.34
CA VAL A 182 2.10 -19.22 18.32
C VAL A 182 1.92 -20.33 19.35
N GLY A 183 2.88 -21.26 19.49
CA GLY A 183 2.82 -22.35 20.47
C GLY A 183 2.86 -21.89 21.94
N GLN A 184 3.64 -20.84 22.24
CA GLN A 184 3.66 -20.22 23.58
C GLN A 184 2.38 -19.43 23.89
N VAL A 185 1.79 -18.81 22.87
CA VAL A 185 0.63 -17.92 22.99
C VAL A 185 -0.71 -18.67 22.98
N PHE A 186 -0.85 -19.66 22.11
CA PHE A 186 -2.05 -20.46 21.90
C PHE A 186 -1.74 -21.96 22.07
N PRO A 187 -1.37 -22.41 23.29
CA PRO A 187 -0.90 -23.77 23.53
C PRO A 187 -1.96 -24.85 23.22
N ASP A 188 -3.26 -24.54 23.28
CA ASP A 188 -4.31 -25.49 22.89
C ASP A 188 -4.40 -25.62 21.36
N LEU A 189 -4.20 -24.53 20.63
CA LEU A 189 -4.20 -24.54 19.17
C LEU A 189 -3.02 -25.36 18.63
N ALA A 190 -1.82 -25.16 19.21
CA ALA A 190 -0.63 -25.94 18.86
C ALA A 190 -0.66 -27.41 19.33
N ARG A 191 -1.58 -27.78 20.24
CA ARG A 191 -1.89 -29.17 20.57
C ARG A 191 -2.95 -29.80 19.66
N GLU A 192 -3.85 -29.00 19.09
CA GLU A 192 -4.92 -29.45 18.20
C GLU A 192 -4.51 -29.49 16.71
N LYS A 193 -3.57 -28.63 16.30
CA LYS A 193 -3.16 -28.40 14.90
C LYS A 193 -1.64 -28.41 14.77
N ASP A 194 -1.11 -29.22 13.86
CA ASP A 194 0.30 -29.07 13.46
C ASP A 194 0.45 -27.87 12.51
N LEU A 195 1.07 -26.81 13.04
CA LEU A 195 1.30 -25.56 12.33
C LEU A 195 2.40 -25.75 11.27
N GLN A 196 2.05 -25.56 10.00
CA GLN A 196 2.99 -25.72 8.88
C GLN A 196 3.90 -24.50 8.74
N ILE A 197 5.07 -24.64 8.12
CA ILE A 197 5.97 -23.52 7.85
C ILE A 197 6.03 -23.29 6.34
N ILE A 198 5.63 -22.09 5.92
CA ILE A 198 5.76 -21.62 4.54
C ILE A 198 6.52 -20.30 4.58
N HIS A 199 7.81 -20.38 4.29
CA HIS A 199 8.67 -19.22 4.22
C HIS A 199 8.21 -18.22 3.14
N PRO A 200 8.25 -16.91 3.43
CA PRO A 200 8.20 -15.87 2.41
C PRO A 200 9.27 -16.09 1.34
N CYS A 201 8.92 -15.79 0.08
CA CYS A 201 9.86 -15.83 -1.02
C CYS A 201 10.54 -14.48 -1.28
N VAL A 202 11.52 -14.51 -2.19
CA VAL A 202 12.06 -13.35 -2.90
C VAL A 202 12.03 -13.62 -4.40
N ASP A 203 12.03 -12.55 -5.20
CA ASP A 203 12.18 -12.65 -6.66
C ASP A 203 13.59 -13.16 -6.99
N VAL A 204 13.66 -14.38 -7.53
CA VAL A 204 14.92 -15.05 -7.89
C VAL A 204 15.30 -14.89 -9.36
N ASN A 205 14.44 -14.25 -10.15
CA ASN A 205 14.69 -13.97 -11.55
C ASN A 205 15.51 -12.67 -11.65
N PRO A 206 16.54 -12.60 -12.51
CA PRO A 206 17.12 -11.31 -12.84
C PRO A 206 16.04 -10.48 -13.52
N LYS A 207 15.66 -9.35 -12.92
CA LYS A 207 14.85 -8.35 -13.60
C LYS A 207 15.65 -7.89 -14.81
N ASN A 208 15.11 -8.13 -16.01
CA ASN A 208 15.69 -7.58 -17.23
C ASN A 208 15.65 -6.05 -17.12
N SER A 209 16.80 -5.45 -16.80
CA SER A 209 17.06 -4.06 -17.15
C SER A 209 17.10 -4.00 -18.67
N GLU A 210 16.00 -3.57 -19.28
CA GLU A 210 15.90 -3.44 -20.74
C GLU A 210 16.89 -2.38 -21.29
N THR A 211 17.48 -1.56 -20.41
CA THR A 211 18.73 -0.83 -20.64
C THR A 211 19.95 -1.72 -20.44
N LYS A 212 20.54 -2.20 -21.54
CA LYS A 212 21.84 -2.89 -21.54
C LYS A 212 23.06 -1.95 -21.58
N ASP A 213 22.84 -0.67 -21.86
CA ASP A 213 23.91 0.32 -22.11
C ASP A 213 24.09 1.36 -20.99
N ASP A 214 23.20 1.43 -20.00
CA ASP A 214 23.39 2.29 -18.83
C ASP A 214 24.34 1.61 -17.84
N ALA A 215 25.64 1.95 -17.94
CA ALA A 215 26.67 1.44 -17.04
C ALA A 215 26.38 1.86 -15.58
N VAL A 216 25.84 0.94 -14.79
CA VAL A 216 25.57 1.13 -13.36
C VAL A 216 26.85 1.59 -12.65
N PRO A 217 26.85 2.75 -11.95
CA PRO A 217 28.04 3.25 -11.28
C PRO A 217 28.62 2.22 -10.31
N VAL A 218 29.85 1.77 -10.57
CA VAL A 218 30.52 0.79 -9.71
C VAL A 218 30.93 1.48 -8.41
N TRP A 219 30.57 0.89 -7.27
CA TRP A 219 31.02 1.38 -5.97
C TRP A 219 32.53 1.15 -5.82
N GLN A 220 33.28 2.21 -5.51
CA GLN A 220 34.74 2.18 -5.63
C GLN A 220 35.48 1.59 -4.42
N ASP A 221 34.86 1.58 -3.23
CA ASP A 221 35.41 0.90 -2.05
C ASP A 221 35.56 -0.60 -2.32
N ARG A 222 36.78 -1.13 -2.25
CA ARG A 222 37.04 -2.54 -2.55
C ARG A 222 36.54 -3.53 -1.49
N ASN A 223 36.15 -3.06 -0.30
CA ASN A 223 35.61 -3.88 0.79
C ASN A 223 34.54 -3.12 1.59
N ILE A 224 33.26 -3.41 1.33
CA ILE A 224 32.14 -2.88 2.13
C ILE A 224 31.66 -3.94 3.14
N LEU A 225 31.46 -3.52 4.38
CA LEU A 225 30.58 -4.20 5.35
C LEU A 225 29.22 -3.49 5.33
N LEU A 226 28.14 -4.22 5.05
CA LEU A 226 26.82 -3.62 4.76
C LEU A 226 25.76 -4.04 5.77
N SER A 227 25.02 -3.09 6.36
CA SER A 227 23.79 -3.37 7.11
C SER A 227 22.62 -2.61 6.47
N ILE A 228 21.61 -3.33 5.97
CA ILE A 228 20.36 -2.75 5.48
C ILE A 228 19.26 -2.97 6.52
N ASN A 229 18.88 -1.89 7.22
CA ASN A 229 17.91 -1.89 8.32
C ASN A 229 17.10 -0.59 8.37
N ARG A 230 15.85 -0.65 8.85
CA ARG A 230 15.12 0.58 9.21
C ARG A 230 15.75 1.20 10.46
N PHE A 231 15.70 2.52 10.58
CA PHE A 231 16.24 3.28 11.72
C PHE A 231 15.34 3.21 12.98
N GLU A 232 14.85 2.01 13.31
CA GLU A 232 14.02 1.67 14.47
C GLU A 232 14.92 1.06 15.58
N LYS A 233 14.75 1.45 16.86
CA LYS A 233 15.68 1.06 17.94
C LYS A 233 15.80 -0.45 18.12
N LYS A 234 14.69 -1.17 17.94
CA LYS A 234 14.60 -2.65 18.00
C LYS A 234 15.45 -3.39 16.95
N LYS A 235 15.95 -2.70 15.90
CA LYS A 235 16.82 -3.30 14.87
C LYS A 235 18.29 -3.36 15.30
N ASN A 236 18.65 -2.76 16.43
CA ASN A 236 19.96 -2.86 17.09
C ASN A 236 21.18 -2.54 16.16
N ILE A 237 21.06 -1.55 15.28
CA ILE A 237 22.12 -1.16 14.32
C ILE A 237 23.43 -0.81 15.06
N GLY A 238 23.34 -0.33 16.30
CA GLY A 238 24.51 -0.04 17.15
C GLY A 238 25.41 -1.25 17.44
N LEU A 239 24.91 -2.49 17.31
CA LEU A 239 25.73 -3.70 17.39
C LEU A 239 26.76 -3.78 16.25
N ALA A 240 26.34 -3.44 15.02
CA ALA A 240 27.26 -3.40 13.87
C ALA A 240 28.37 -2.36 14.06
N ILE A 241 28.03 -1.17 14.59
CA ILE A 241 28.99 -0.11 14.89
C ILE A 241 30.01 -0.55 15.96
N LYS A 242 29.53 -1.19 17.04
CA LYS A 242 30.40 -1.67 18.12
C LYS A 242 31.35 -2.77 17.65
N ALA A 243 30.84 -3.77 16.92
CA ALA A 243 31.65 -4.87 16.41
C ALA A 243 32.68 -4.39 15.37
N TYR A 244 32.31 -3.43 14.52
CA TYR A 244 33.22 -2.81 13.57
C TYR A 244 34.31 -1.97 14.26
N ALA A 245 34.00 -1.26 15.36
CA ALA A 245 35.00 -0.59 16.18
C ALA A 245 35.97 -1.58 16.85
N GLY A 246 35.48 -2.77 17.21
CA GLY A 246 36.27 -3.86 17.82
C GLY A 246 37.41 -4.40 16.94
N LEU A 247 37.37 -4.18 15.62
CA LEU A 247 38.46 -4.53 14.69
C LEU A 247 39.76 -3.75 14.94
N GLY A 248 39.70 -2.67 15.74
CA GLY A 248 40.81 -1.73 15.89
C GLY A 248 41.09 -0.97 14.59
N LYS A 249 42.15 -0.13 14.56
CA LYS A 249 42.47 0.68 13.37
C LYS A 249 43.04 -0.16 12.21
N HIS A 250 43.81 -1.21 12.52
CA HIS A 250 44.44 -2.06 11.49
C HIS A 250 43.45 -3.04 10.85
N GLY A 251 42.60 -3.70 11.64
CA GLY A 251 41.65 -4.70 11.14
C GLY A 251 40.51 -4.14 10.26
N ARG A 252 40.40 -2.80 10.16
CA ARG A 252 39.44 -2.07 9.33
C ARG A 252 40.09 -1.18 8.26
N GLN A 253 41.39 -1.34 7.99
CA GLN A 253 42.11 -0.54 7.01
C GLN A 253 41.63 -0.85 5.59
N GLY A 254 41.16 0.17 4.85
CA GLY A 254 40.62 -0.01 3.50
C GLY A 254 39.23 -0.69 3.47
N VAL A 255 38.48 -0.58 4.57
CA VAL A 255 37.13 -1.12 4.74
C VAL A 255 36.19 0.00 5.17
N ARG A 256 34.93 -0.01 4.71
CA ARG A 256 33.90 0.94 5.13
C ARG A 256 32.66 0.20 5.65
N LEU A 257 32.09 0.65 6.77
CA LEU A 257 30.80 0.19 7.27
C LEU A 257 29.66 1.06 6.70
N VAL A 258 28.82 0.49 5.84
CA VAL A 258 27.66 1.17 5.26
C VAL A 258 26.38 0.75 6.00
N LEU A 259 25.68 1.75 6.56
CA LEU A 259 24.46 1.59 7.34
C LEU A 259 23.29 2.23 6.59
N ALA A 260 22.59 1.42 5.80
CA ALA A 260 21.55 1.85 4.89
C ALA A 260 20.14 1.47 5.37
N GLY A 261 19.13 2.21 4.94
CA GLY A 261 17.74 1.71 4.94
C GLY A 261 16.68 2.74 5.31
N GLY A 262 15.47 2.25 5.58
CA GLY A 262 14.26 3.07 5.67
C GLY A 262 14.31 4.10 6.80
N TYR A 263 14.18 5.37 6.42
CA TYR A 263 14.23 6.55 7.30
C TYR A 263 13.20 7.60 6.84
N ASP A 264 12.34 8.04 7.75
CA ASP A 264 11.34 9.10 7.53
C ASP A 264 11.49 10.18 8.62
N ASN A 265 11.67 11.44 8.21
CA ASN A 265 11.79 12.60 9.11
C ASN A 265 10.51 12.88 9.92
N ARG A 266 9.35 12.38 9.47
CA ARG A 266 8.06 12.51 10.17
C ARG A 266 7.96 11.59 11.38
N ILE A 267 8.79 10.54 11.44
CA ILE A 267 8.81 9.55 12.52
C ILE A 267 9.96 9.91 13.47
N MET A 268 9.62 10.46 14.63
CA MET A 268 10.60 10.95 15.61
C MET A 268 11.61 9.87 16.05
N GLU A 269 11.21 8.60 16.12
CA GLU A 269 12.12 7.49 16.45
C GLU A 269 13.31 7.40 15.48
N ASN A 270 13.08 7.49 14.17
CA ASN A 270 14.14 7.47 13.16
C ASN A 270 15.14 8.61 13.37
N VAL A 271 14.62 9.83 13.57
CA VAL A 271 15.41 11.06 13.73
C VAL A 271 16.27 11.02 15.00
N VAL A 272 15.73 10.46 16.08
CA VAL A 272 16.43 10.31 17.36
C VAL A 272 17.46 9.17 17.28
N TYR A 273 17.09 8.00 16.75
CA TYR A 273 17.98 6.84 16.71
C TYR A 273 19.15 7.03 15.75
N HIS A 274 18.96 7.69 14.59
CA HIS A 274 20.08 8.07 13.72
C HIS A 274 21.11 8.95 14.46
N LYS A 275 20.66 9.95 15.22
CA LYS A 275 21.55 10.80 16.04
C LYS A 275 22.27 10.02 17.14
N GLU A 276 21.58 9.07 17.78
CA GLU A 276 22.19 8.16 18.77
C GLU A 276 23.28 7.27 18.13
N LEU A 277 23.05 6.75 16.93
CA LEU A 277 24.01 5.92 16.19
C LEU A 277 25.24 6.73 15.72
N VAL A 278 25.04 7.96 15.22
CA VAL A 278 26.15 8.86 14.88
C VAL A 278 26.98 9.17 16.14
N LYS A 279 26.32 9.53 17.25
CA LYS A 279 27.00 9.79 18.53
C LYS A 279 27.76 8.57 19.05
N LEU A 280 27.20 7.36 18.90
CA LEU A 280 27.86 6.10 19.26
C LEU A 280 29.13 5.87 18.44
N ALA A 281 29.06 6.03 17.11
CA ALA A 281 30.22 5.87 16.23
C ALA A 281 31.33 6.90 16.54
N SER A 282 30.97 8.19 16.66
CA SER A 282 31.94 9.23 17.04
C SER A 282 32.54 9.00 18.44
N GLY A 283 31.74 8.52 19.40
CA GLY A 283 32.21 8.16 20.74
C GLY A 283 33.14 6.95 20.79
N LEU A 284 33.13 6.10 19.75
CA LEU A 284 34.07 5.00 19.53
C LEU A 284 35.29 5.42 18.67
N GLY A 285 35.45 6.71 18.40
CA GLY A 285 36.56 7.24 17.60
C GLY A 285 36.46 6.91 16.10
N LEU A 286 35.25 6.62 15.60
CA LEU A 286 35.00 6.39 14.17
C LEU A 286 34.59 7.69 13.46
N LYS A 287 35.17 7.94 12.29
CA LYS A 287 34.75 9.00 11.37
C LYS A 287 33.42 8.62 10.70
N THR A 288 32.47 9.55 10.70
CA THR A 288 31.10 9.30 10.20
C THR A 288 30.69 10.29 9.11
N ALA A 289 30.10 9.81 8.03
CA ALA A 289 29.30 10.63 7.12
C ALA A 289 27.83 10.18 7.12
N THR A 290 26.93 11.11 6.84
CA THR A 290 25.52 10.80 6.55
C THR A 290 25.17 11.38 5.20
N THR A 291 24.76 10.53 4.27
CA THR A 291 24.27 10.96 2.96
C THR A 291 22.90 10.35 2.68
N LYS A 292 22.34 10.72 1.53
CA LYS A 292 21.02 10.31 1.06
C LYS A 292 21.04 9.90 -0.42
N THR A 293 22.00 10.40 -1.21
CA THR A 293 22.00 10.27 -2.68
C THR A 293 23.02 9.25 -3.14
N ILE A 294 22.79 8.65 -4.32
CA ILE A 294 23.77 7.80 -5.00
C ILE A 294 25.06 8.60 -5.23
N VAL A 295 25.00 9.74 -5.90
CA VAL A 295 26.15 10.63 -6.17
C VAL A 295 26.89 11.05 -4.90
N THR A 296 26.19 11.45 -3.84
CA THR A 296 26.84 11.85 -2.57
C THR A 296 27.39 10.69 -1.77
N ALA A 297 26.83 9.48 -1.89
CA ALA A 297 27.35 8.26 -1.30
C ALA A 297 28.62 7.76 -2.03
N LEU A 298 28.67 7.90 -3.35
CA LEU A 298 29.84 7.58 -4.18
C LEU A 298 30.99 8.60 -4.04
N ASN A 299 30.69 9.85 -3.63
CA ASN A 299 31.69 10.90 -3.38
C ASN A 299 32.04 11.05 -1.89
N VAL A 300 31.87 10.01 -1.05
CA VAL A 300 32.28 10.05 0.36
C VAL A 300 33.78 9.78 0.47
N PRO A 301 34.58 10.68 1.10
CA PRO A 301 36.02 10.49 1.26
C PRO A 301 36.42 9.17 1.94
N ASP A 302 37.47 8.54 1.42
CA ASP A 302 37.98 7.22 1.83
C ASP A 302 38.34 7.11 3.32
N ASP A 303 38.56 8.25 4.00
CA ASP A 303 38.84 8.30 5.44
C ASP A 303 37.58 8.21 6.32
N VAL A 304 36.39 8.10 5.74
CA VAL A 304 35.12 7.89 6.46
C VAL A 304 34.91 6.41 6.77
N ASP A 305 35.01 6.09 8.07
CA ASP A 305 34.87 4.74 8.62
C ASP A 305 33.43 4.20 8.53
N VAL A 306 32.43 5.04 8.78
CA VAL A 306 30.99 4.67 8.83
C VAL A 306 30.14 5.63 8.00
N LEU A 307 29.39 5.08 7.06
CA LEU A 307 28.51 5.82 6.15
C LEU A 307 27.03 5.48 6.39
N PHE A 308 26.27 6.45 6.89
CA PHE A 308 24.81 6.34 7.05
C PHE A 308 24.09 6.75 5.76
N LEU A 309 23.26 5.86 5.20
CA LEU A 309 22.47 6.11 3.98
C LEU A 309 20.97 6.11 4.31
N LEU A 310 20.39 7.30 4.41
CA LEU A 310 19.01 7.49 4.86
C LEU A 310 18.02 7.36 3.70
N SER A 311 17.25 6.27 3.68
CA SER A 311 16.29 5.87 2.63
C SER A 311 16.91 5.69 1.24
N VAL A 312 17.54 4.54 1.02
CA VAL A 312 18.14 4.16 -0.26
C VAL A 312 17.10 3.74 -1.32
N PRO A 313 17.23 4.18 -2.59
CA PRO A 313 16.51 3.59 -3.72
C PRO A 313 16.89 2.12 -3.96
N ASN A 314 16.04 1.35 -4.64
CA ASN A 314 16.31 -0.07 -4.94
C ASN A 314 17.60 -0.24 -5.76
N THR A 315 17.87 0.61 -6.74
CA THR A 315 19.11 0.57 -7.54
C THR A 315 20.37 0.77 -6.69
N LEU A 316 20.31 1.65 -5.69
CA LEU A 316 21.40 1.83 -4.72
C LEU A 316 21.52 0.63 -3.78
N LYS A 317 20.40 0.03 -3.36
CA LYS A 317 20.40 -1.20 -2.57
C LYS A 317 21.06 -2.36 -3.35
N GLU A 318 20.71 -2.53 -4.61
CA GLU A 318 21.25 -3.56 -5.51
C GLU A 318 22.75 -3.31 -5.77
N MET A 319 23.17 -2.07 -6.03
CA MET A 319 24.58 -1.67 -6.14
C MET A 319 25.37 -1.99 -4.86
N LEU A 320 24.85 -1.65 -3.68
CA LEU A 320 25.49 -1.91 -2.39
C LEU A 320 25.59 -3.41 -2.10
N LEU A 321 24.53 -4.18 -2.36
CA LEU A 321 24.53 -5.63 -2.22
C LEU A 321 25.59 -6.27 -3.13
N ASN A 322 25.62 -5.91 -4.42
CA ASN A 322 26.61 -6.42 -5.38
C ASN A 322 28.06 -6.02 -5.05
N SER A 323 28.28 -5.05 -4.15
CA SER A 323 29.59 -4.54 -3.75
C SER A 323 29.99 -4.93 -2.31
N ALA A 324 29.14 -5.65 -1.58
CA ALA A 324 29.38 -6.00 -0.18
C ALA A 324 30.18 -7.31 -0.02
N ARG A 325 31.16 -7.31 0.89
CA ARG A 325 31.90 -8.53 1.28
C ARG A 325 31.15 -9.33 2.36
N LEU A 326 30.30 -8.67 3.14
CA LEU A 326 29.49 -9.25 4.21
C LEU A 326 28.23 -8.39 4.46
N LEU A 327 27.06 -9.03 4.52
CA LEU A 327 25.87 -8.41 5.11
C LEU A 327 25.88 -8.62 6.63
N ILE A 328 25.62 -7.57 7.40
CA ILE A 328 25.48 -7.57 8.85
C ILE A 328 24.00 -7.33 9.20
N TYR A 329 23.35 -8.32 9.81
CA TYR A 329 21.91 -8.31 10.10
C TYR A 329 21.62 -8.40 11.61
N THR A 330 21.69 -7.24 12.27
CA THR A 330 21.54 -7.04 13.73
C THR A 330 20.15 -7.25 14.36
N PRO A 331 19.00 -7.26 13.67
CA PRO A 331 17.69 -7.40 14.33
C PRO A 331 17.53 -8.70 15.10
N SER A 332 17.14 -8.60 16.37
CA SER A 332 16.85 -9.74 17.24
C SER A 332 15.36 -10.07 17.23
N ASN A 333 15.01 -11.36 17.31
CA ASN A 333 13.62 -11.85 17.26
C ASN A 333 12.83 -11.40 16.00
N GLU A 334 13.53 -11.25 14.86
CA GLU A 334 12.89 -10.89 13.60
C GLU A 334 11.99 -12.03 13.09
N HIS A 335 10.79 -11.69 12.60
CA HIS A 335 9.79 -12.68 12.18
C HIS A 335 10.28 -13.61 11.06
N PHE A 336 11.12 -13.11 10.15
CA PHE A 336 11.71 -13.89 9.06
C PHE A 336 13.07 -13.33 8.60
N GLY A 337 13.08 -12.06 8.15
CA GLY A 337 14.28 -11.39 7.64
C GLY A 337 14.52 -11.62 6.14
N ILE A 338 13.90 -10.77 5.30
CA ILE A 338 14.04 -10.84 3.84
C ILE A 338 15.43 -10.37 3.37
N VAL A 339 16.01 -9.36 4.01
CA VAL A 339 17.32 -8.77 3.61
C VAL A 339 18.47 -9.80 3.56
N PRO A 340 18.60 -10.75 4.51
CA PRO A 340 19.48 -11.92 4.36
C PRO A 340 19.32 -12.71 3.05
N LEU A 341 18.10 -12.89 2.55
CA LEU A 341 17.86 -13.56 1.25
C LEU A 341 18.32 -12.70 0.07
N GLU A 342 18.09 -11.38 0.13
CA GLU A 342 18.55 -10.44 -0.89
C GLU A 342 20.08 -10.42 -1.02
N ALA A 343 20.79 -10.45 0.12
CA ALA A 343 22.25 -10.57 0.14
C ALA A 343 22.75 -11.93 -0.36
N MET A 344 22.11 -13.04 0.06
CA MET A 344 22.46 -14.36 -0.45
C MET A 344 22.21 -14.49 -1.96
N LEU A 345 21.21 -13.81 -2.55
CA LEU A 345 21.03 -13.75 -4.01
C LEU A 345 22.09 -12.92 -4.74
N ALA A 346 22.59 -11.85 -4.11
CA ALA A 346 23.73 -11.08 -4.61
C ALA A 346 25.08 -11.83 -4.44
N GLY A 347 25.08 -13.04 -3.86
CA GLY A 347 26.29 -13.81 -3.60
C GLY A 347 27.08 -13.32 -2.38
N VAL A 348 26.45 -12.60 -1.46
CA VAL A 348 27.09 -12.04 -0.26
C VAL A 348 26.78 -12.91 0.97
N PRO A 349 27.80 -13.37 1.72
CA PRO A 349 27.60 -14.02 3.02
C PRO A 349 26.88 -13.13 4.03
N VAL A 350 26.20 -13.74 5.01
CA VAL A 350 25.44 -13.00 6.04
C VAL A 350 25.91 -13.32 7.45
N LEU A 351 26.29 -12.31 8.23
CA LEU A 351 26.44 -12.37 9.68
C LEU A 351 25.14 -11.83 10.32
N ALA A 352 24.44 -12.63 11.11
CA ALA A 352 23.17 -12.25 11.72
C ALA A 352 23.04 -12.66 13.19
N ALA A 353 22.01 -12.10 13.84
CA ALA A 353 21.55 -12.53 15.16
C ALA A 353 21.10 -14.00 15.13
N ASN A 354 21.53 -14.80 16.11
CA ASN A 354 21.09 -16.19 16.30
C ASN A 354 19.66 -16.31 16.90
N THR A 355 18.74 -15.42 16.51
CA THR A 355 17.38 -15.33 17.04
C THR A 355 16.39 -14.96 15.93
N GLY A 356 15.18 -15.51 15.97
CA GLY A 356 14.19 -15.27 14.91
C GLY A 356 14.49 -16.02 13.62
N GLY A 357 13.88 -15.59 12.51
CA GLY A 357 14.01 -16.20 11.19
C GLY A 357 15.41 -16.28 10.55
N PRO A 358 16.43 -15.49 10.95
CA PRO A 358 17.83 -15.75 10.57
C PRO A 358 18.30 -17.20 10.85
N LEU A 359 17.77 -17.86 11.89
CA LEU A 359 18.04 -19.27 12.21
C LEU A 359 17.57 -20.26 11.12
N GLU A 360 16.68 -19.82 10.24
CA GLU A 360 16.08 -20.64 9.18
C GLU A 360 16.58 -20.22 7.79
N THR A 361 16.86 -18.93 7.58
CA THR A 361 17.41 -18.44 6.30
C THR A 361 18.89 -18.78 6.15
N ILE A 362 19.70 -18.63 7.20
CA ILE A 362 21.16 -18.80 7.16
C ILE A 362 21.57 -20.21 7.63
N VAL A 363 22.58 -20.80 6.97
CA VAL A 363 23.22 -22.05 7.42
C VAL A 363 24.61 -21.72 7.94
N GLU A 364 24.81 -21.89 9.25
CA GLU A 364 26.07 -21.64 9.96
C GLU A 364 27.27 -22.26 9.23
N GLY A 365 28.26 -21.43 8.89
CA GLY A 365 29.48 -21.85 8.19
C GLY A 365 29.31 -22.27 6.73
N LYS A 366 28.09 -22.38 6.18
CA LYS A 366 27.83 -22.68 4.75
C LYS A 366 27.36 -21.45 3.95
N THR A 367 26.50 -20.61 4.50
CA THR A 367 25.99 -19.38 3.82
C THR A 367 26.20 -18.11 4.64
N GLY A 368 26.68 -18.23 5.88
CA GLY A 368 26.84 -17.12 6.81
C GLY A 368 27.15 -17.60 8.23
N TRP A 369 26.92 -16.72 9.21
CA TRP A 369 27.16 -16.94 10.63
C TRP A 369 26.03 -16.38 11.51
N LEU A 370 25.76 -17.07 12.61
CA LEU A 370 24.73 -16.77 13.59
C LEU A 370 25.39 -16.52 14.96
N CYS A 371 25.25 -15.31 15.48
CA CYS A 371 25.92 -14.86 16.71
C CYS A 371 24.92 -14.26 17.73
N PRO A 372 25.17 -14.40 19.05
CA PRO A 372 24.34 -13.78 20.08
C PRO A 372 24.30 -12.23 19.92
N PRO A 373 23.14 -11.55 20.04
CA PRO A 373 23.04 -10.10 19.84
C PRO A 373 23.77 -9.22 20.89
N ASP A 374 24.19 -9.84 21.98
CA ASP A 374 24.92 -9.28 23.12
C ASP A 374 26.44 -9.52 23.06
N ASP A 375 26.87 -10.56 22.35
CA ASP A 375 28.28 -10.98 22.18
C ASP A 375 29.01 -10.17 21.09
N VAL A 376 29.30 -8.90 21.37
CA VAL A 376 29.99 -7.97 20.45
C VAL A 376 31.34 -8.53 19.98
N GLU A 377 32.06 -9.25 20.83
CA GLU A 377 33.38 -9.82 20.53
C GLU A 377 33.29 -10.89 19.44
N ARG A 378 32.28 -11.78 19.49
CA ARG A 378 32.07 -12.78 18.44
C ARG A 378 31.62 -12.19 17.10
N TRP A 379 30.81 -11.12 17.11
CA TRP A 379 30.50 -10.40 15.86
C TRP A 379 31.77 -9.76 15.26
N THR A 380 32.62 -9.18 16.12
CA THR A 380 33.94 -8.64 15.73
C THR A 380 34.81 -9.72 15.11
N ALA A 381 34.89 -10.90 15.74
CA ALA A 381 35.68 -12.03 15.27
C ALA A 381 35.20 -12.60 13.92
N VAL A 382 33.90 -12.55 13.61
CA VAL A 382 33.39 -12.91 12.28
C VAL A 382 33.72 -11.84 11.24
N MET A 383 33.59 -10.55 11.56
CA MET A 383 33.99 -9.47 10.64
C MET A 383 35.49 -9.56 10.31
N ASP A 384 36.35 -9.70 11.32
CA ASP A 384 37.79 -9.91 11.15
C ASP A 384 38.10 -11.18 10.34
N ARG A 385 37.35 -12.27 10.57
CA ARG A 385 37.50 -13.50 9.79
C ARG A 385 37.25 -13.28 8.29
N VAL A 386 36.20 -12.55 7.92
CA VAL A 386 35.82 -12.30 6.53
C VAL A 386 36.72 -11.26 5.84
N LEU A 387 37.21 -10.28 6.60
CA LEU A 387 38.13 -9.26 6.07
C LEU A 387 39.57 -9.80 5.93
N ASN A 388 40.10 -10.41 6.98
CA ASN A 388 41.54 -10.59 7.17
C ASN A 388 42.00 -12.06 7.19
N LYS A 389 41.09 -13.03 7.26
CA LYS A 389 41.43 -14.47 7.44
C LYS A 389 40.77 -15.43 6.44
N MET A 390 39.98 -14.93 5.47
CA MET A 390 39.34 -15.73 4.43
C MET A 390 39.73 -15.22 3.05
N THR A 391 40.01 -16.15 2.14
CA THR A 391 40.30 -15.83 0.73
C THR A 391 39.01 -15.50 -0.02
N ASP A 392 39.12 -14.71 -1.10
CA ASP A 392 37.95 -14.31 -1.90
C ASP A 392 37.20 -15.52 -2.47
N GLU A 393 37.89 -16.62 -2.82
CA GLU A 393 37.25 -17.85 -3.30
C GLU A 393 36.47 -18.59 -2.18
N GLN A 394 36.90 -18.51 -0.91
CA GLN A 394 36.11 -19.04 0.21
C GLN A 394 34.83 -18.22 0.44
N ILE A 395 34.91 -16.90 0.31
CA ILE A 395 33.78 -15.97 0.46
C ILE A 395 32.80 -16.17 -0.70
N LYS A 396 33.29 -16.21 -1.94
CA LYS A 396 32.52 -16.49 -3.16
C LYS A 396 31.85 -17.86 -3.12
N LYS A 397 32.51 -18.90 -2.61
CA LYS A 397 31.90 -20.23 -2.40
C LYS A 397 30.75 -20.19 -1.39
N MET A 398 30.91 -19.46 -0.28
CA MET A 398 29.83 -19.23 0.69
C MET A 398 28.67 -18.42 0.10
N GLY A 399 28.99 -17.41 -0.71
CA GLY A 399 28.03 -16.62 -1.48
C GLY A 399 27.20 -17.46 -2.44
N MET A 400 27.84 -18.28 -3.27
CA MET A 400 27.16 -19.17 -4.22
C MET A 400 26.30 -20.23 -3.52
N ALA A 401 26.73 -20.74 -2.36
CA ALA A 401 25.90 -21.59 -1.52
C ALA A 401 24.66 -20.86 -0.95
N GLY A 402 24.76 -19.53 -0.75
CA GLY A 402 23.63 -18.65 -0.51
C GLY A 402 22.68 -18.56 -1.70
N VAL A 403 23.20 -18.24 -2.91
CA VAL A 403 22.41 -18.14 -4.15
C VAL A 403 21.64 -19.44 -4.43
N GLU A 404 22.32 -20.58 -4.30
CA GLU A 404 21.73 -21.93 -4.41
C GLU A 404 20.56 -22.07 -3.43
N ARG A 405 20.80 -21.84 -2.13
CA ARG A 405 19.80 -21.97 -1.07
C ARG A 405 18.58 -21.08 -1.29
N VAL A 406 18.75 -19.83 -1.73
CA VAL A 406 17.60 -18.95 -1.98
C VAL A 406 16.76 -19.44 -3.15
N LYS A 407 17.40 -19.91 -4.23
CA LYS A 407 16.69 -20.46 -5.40
C LYS A 407 15.94 -21.75 -5.08
N THR A 408 16.51 -22.64 -4.27
CA THR A 408 15.86 -23.92 -3.91
C THR A 408 14.82 -23.80 -2.81
N GLU A 409 15.02 -22.96 -1.80
CA GLU A 409 14.17 -22.92 -0.59
C GLU A 409 13.26 -21.70 -0.47
N PHE A 410 13.59 -20.59 -1.14
CA PHE A 410 12.97 -19.28 -0.88
C PHE A 410 12.55 -18.54 -2.17
N SER A 411 12.34 -19.28 -3.26
CA SER A 411 11.76 -18.77 -4.51
C SER A 411 10.22 -18.73 -4.46
N ASP A 412 9.62 -17.89 -5.30
CA ASP A 412 8.17 -17.80 -5.53
C ASP A 412 7.58 -19.15 -5.94
N VAL A 413 8.26 -19.86 -6.85
CA VAL A 413 7.93 -21.23 -7.27
C VAL A 413 7.88 -22.18 -6.07
N LYS A 414 8.86 -22.11 -5.17
CA LYS A 414 8.92 -23.00 -3.99
C LYS A 414 7.85 -22.66 -2.95
N MET A 415 7.54 -21.37 -2.76
CA MET A 415 6.45 -20.95 -1.90
C MET A 415 5.09 -21.44 -2.45
N ALA A 416 4.87 -21.30 -3.76
CA ALA A 416 3.66 -21.78 -4.43
C ALA A 416 3.53 -23.32 -4.40
N GLU A 417 4.62 -24.07 -4.59
CA GLU A 417 4.66 -25.53 -4.41
C GLU A 417 4.22 -25.95 -2.99
N ARG A 418 4.73 -25.28 -1.96
CA ARG A 418 4.36 -25.57 -0.57
C ARG A 418 2.88 -25.29 -0.31
N ILE A 419 2.35 -24.16 -0.78
CA ILE A 419 0.95 -23.78 -0.58
C ILE A 419 0.02 -24.76 -1.32
N ASP A 420 0.31 -25.09 -2.57
CA ASP A 420 -0.48 -26.03 -3.39
C ASP A 420 -0.50 -27.44 -2.77
N GLY A 421 0.67 -27.94 -2.32
CA GLY A 421 0.77 -29.22 -1.62
C GLY A 421 0.02 -29.27 -0.29
N LEU A 422 -0.02 -28.17 0.47
CA LEU A 422 -0.86 -28.08 1.67
C LEU A 422 -2.34 -28.04 1.33
N ILE A 423 -2.75 -27.36 0.25
CA ILE A 423 -4.15 -27.31 -0.21
C ILE A 423 -4.65 -28.71 -0.58
N ASP A 424 -3.84 -29.52 -1.29
CA ASP A 424 -4.16 -30.92 -1.54
C ASP A 424 -4.18 -31.76 -0.25
N GLY A 425 -3.22 -31.53 0.66
CA GLY A 425 -3.17 -32.20 1.97
C GLY A 425 -4.39 -31.95 2.86
N MET A 426 -5.04 -30.78 2.76
CA MET A 426 -6.26 -30.44 3.51
C MET A 426 -7.42 -31.41 3.24
N ALA A 427 -7.42 -32.14 2.12
CA ALA A 427 -8.50 -33.07 1.76
C ALA A 427 -8.77 -34.15 2.83
N ASN A 428 -7.76 -34.54 3.60
CA ASN A 428 -7.83 -35.60 4.61
C ASN A 428 -7.98 -35.10 6.05
N THR A 429 -7.86 -33.79 6.31
CA THR A 429 -7.83 -33.24 7.68
C THR A 429 -9.23 -33.24 8.33
N PRO A 430 -9.37 -33.58 9.63
CA PRO A 430 -10.62 -33.41 10.35
C PRO A 430 -11.06 -31.94 10.43
N ARG A 431 -12.36 -31.70 10.32
CA ARG A 431 -12.98 -30.37 10.24
C ARG A 431 -13.75 -30.05 11.52
N LYS A 432 -13.72 -28.80 11.99
CA LYS A 432 -14.66 -28.36 13.05
C LYS A 432 -16.09 -28.29 12.50
N SER A 433 -17.06 -28.53 13.38
CA SER A 433 -18.48 -28.42 13.02
C SER A 433 -18.92 -26.97 13.00
N ALA A 434 -19.65 -26.57 11.96
CA ALA A 434 -20.27 -25.24 11.86
C ALA A 434 -21.23 -24.95 13.03
N LEU A 435 -21.80 -26.00 13.65
CA LEU A 435 -22.63 -25.90 14.86
C LEU A 435 -21.91 -25.21 16.04
N GLN A 436 -20.56 -25.25 16.09
CA GLN A 436 -19.81 -24.54 17.14
C GLN A 436 -19.95 -23.02 17.01
N LEU A 437 -20.10 -22.46 15.80
CA LEU A 437 -20.44 -21.05 15.62
C LEU A 437 -21.86 -20.77 16.11
N SER A 438 -22.84 -21.62 15.77
CA SER A 438 -24.23 -21.47 16.22
C SER A 438 -24.35 -21.49 17.75
N LEU A 439 -23.65 -22.41 18.41
CA LEU A 439 -23.60 -22.50 19.88
C LEU A 439 -22.92 -21.26 20.49
N PHE A 440 -21.81 -20.80 19.93
CA PHE A 440 -21.11 -19.60 20.38
C PHE A 440 -21.98 -18.34 20.26
N LEU A 441 -22.66 -18.16 19.13
CA LEU A 441 -23.61 -17.06 18.92
C LEU A 441 -24.81 -17.16 19.89
N MET A 442 -25.37 -18.35 20.10
CA MET A 442 -26.43 -18.58 21.09
C MET A 442 -25.97 -18.22 22.51
N THR A 443 -24.76 -18.60 22.91
CA THR A 443 -24.19 -18.20 24.22
C THR A 443 -24.04 -16.69 24.35
N ILE A 444 -23.58 -15.99 23.31
CA ILE A 444 -23.50 -14.52 23.29
C ILE A 444 -24.90 -13.90 23.39
N SER A 445 -25.89 -14.41 22.65
CA SER A 445 -27.26 -13.90 22.70
C SER A 445 -27.88 -14.05 24.09
N ILE A 446 -27.68 -15.18 24.77
CA ILE A 446 -28.16 -15.39 26.14
C ILE A 446 -27.50 -14.38 27.09
N VAL A 447 -26.18 -14.22 27.05
CA VAL A 447 -25.46 -13.27 27.91
C VAL A 447 -25.89 -11.82 27.64
N LEU A 448 -26.15 -11.45 26.38
CA LEU A 448 -26.67 -10.11 26.04
C LEU A 448 -28.12 -9.91 26.52
N LEU A 449 -28.96 -10.94 26.48
CA LEU A 449 -30.32 -10.90 27.04
C LEU A 449 -30.30 -10.79 28.57
N ASP A 450 -29.43 -11.52 29.26
CA ASP A 450 -29.23 -11.42 30.71
C ASP A 450 -28.78 -10.01 31.13
N ILE A 451 -27.82 -9.42 30.38
CA ILE A 451 -27.36 -8.04 30.61
C ILE A 451 -28.49 -7.04 30.33
N ALA A 452 -29.24 -7.20 29.24
CA ALA A 452 -30.36 -6.33 28.91
C ALA A 452 -31.48 -6.40 29.96
N TYR A 453 -31.82 -7.60 30.43
CA TYR A 453 -32.78 -7.83 31.51
C TYR A 453 -32.31 -7.22 32.83
N TRP A 454 -31.04 -7.38 33.18
CA TRP A 454 -30.45 -6.74 34.36
C TRP A 454 -30.49 -5.21 34.28
N CYS A 455 -30.12 -4.62 33.13
CA CYS A 455 -30.21 -3.18 32.89
C CYS A 455 -31.66 -2.67 32.93
N ALA A 456 -32.62 -3.43 32.41
CA ALA A 456 -34.05 -3.12 32.51
C ALA A 456 -34.53 -3.14 33.97
N GLY A 457 -34.13 -4.15 34.75
CA GLY A 457 -34.45 -4.26 36.18
C GLY A 457 -33.81 -3.19 37.08
N GLN A 458 -32.79 -2.48 36.60
CA GLN A 458 -32.23 -1.28 37.26
C GLN A 458 -33.00 0.01 36.93
N ASN A 459 -33.97 -0.01 36.00
CA ASN A 459 -34.71 1.16 35.55
C ASN A 459 -36.11 1.21 36.19
N GLU A 460 -36.32 2.11 37.16
CA GLU A 460 -37.59 2.24 37.89
C GLU A 460 -38.81 2.41 36.99
N THR A 461 -38.66 3.08 35.85
CA THR A 461 -39.75 3.27 34.87
C THR A 461 -40.17 1.96 34.21
N VAL A 462 -39.22 1.04 33.98
CA VAL A 462 -39.49 -0.27 33.38
C VAL A 462 -40.05 -1.23 34.42
N ASN A 463 -39.55 -1.22 35.66
CA ASN A 463 -40.15 -1.99 36.76
C ASN A 463 -41.63 -1.61 36.97
N LYS A 464 -41.96 -0.30 36.98
CA LYS A 464 -43.35 0.18 37.05
C LYS A 464 -44.21 -0.19 35.83
N MET A 465 -43.62 -0.39 34.66
CA MET A 465 -44.36 -0.95 33.51
C MET A 465 -44.59 -2.45 33.65
N LEU A 466 -43.61 -3.20 34.17
CA LEU A 466 -43.72 -4.65 34.38
C LEU A 466 -44.69 -5.01 35.51
N GLU A 467 -44.73 -4.24 36.60
CA GLU A 467 -45.74 -4.38 37.67
C GLU A 467 -47.16 -4.30 37.10
N ASN A 468 -47.42 -3.36 36.18
CA ASN A 468 -48.72 -3.18 35.51
C ASN A 468 -49.08 -4.27 34.48
N ILE A 469 -48.18 -5.22 34.19
CA ILE A 469 -48.42 -6.36 33.28
C ILE A 469 -48.67 -7.66 34.07
N SER A 470 -48.71 -7.59 35.41
CA SER A 470 -49.02 -8.73 36.28
C SER A 470 -50.45 -9.23 36.09
N LEU A 471 -50.61 -10.44 35.53
CA LEU A 471 -51.89 -11.15 35.49
C LEU A 471 -52.38 -11.48 36.93
N PRO A 472 -53.70 -11.57 37.15
CA PRO A 472 -54.26 -11.77 38.49
C PRO A 472 -53.87 -13.13 39.09
N PRO A 473 -53.77 -13.22 40.44
CA PRO A 473 -53.39 -14.45 41.12
C PRO A 473 -54.46 -15.52 41.00
N VAL A 474 -54.05 -16.76 40.72
CA VAL A 474 -54.93 -17.93 40.79
C VAL A 474 -55.06 -18.33 42.27
N GLU A 475 -56.19 -18.02 42.89
CA GLU A 475 -56.55 -18.62 44.18
C GLU A 475 -56.79 -20.13 44.02
N THR A 476 -56.06 -20.94 44.77
CA THR A 476 -56.50 -22.30 45.13
C THR A 476 -56.61 -22.41 46.64
N ARG A 477 -57.84 -22.27 47.16
CA ARG A 477 -58.14 -22.40 48.59
C ARG A 477 -57.85 -23.82 49.07
N SER A 478 -57.12 -23.92 50.18
CA SER A 478 -57.07 -25.14 50.99
C SER A 478 -58.45 -25.48 51.56
N LYS A 479 -58.79 -26.76 51.60
CA LYS A 479 -59.81 -27.31 52.50
C LYS A 479 -59.37 -28.65 53.07
N ASP A 480 -59.81 -28.88 54.30
CA ASP A 480 -59.25 -29.85 55.22
C ASP A 480 -59.66 -31.29 54.91
N ILE A 481 -58.67 -32.20 54.92
CA ILE A 481 -58.81 -33.49 55.61
C ILE A 481 -57.55 -33.65 56.45
N GLY A 482 -57.73 -33.91 57.75
CA GLY A 482 -56.62 -34.09 58.68
C GLY A 482 -56.72 -35.41 59.45
N VAL A 483 -55.69 -35.66 60.28
CA VAL A 483 -55.60 -36.73 61.28
C VAL A 483 -55.53 -38.16 60.71
N TYR A 484 -54.32 -38.73 60.68
CA TYR A 484 -53.92 -39.67 61.74
C TYR A 484 -52.40 -39.85 61.82
N THR A 485 -51.85 -39.72 63.03
CA THR A 485 -50.49 -40.16 63.40
C THR A 485 -50.59 -41.51 64.09
N GLY A 486 -49.74 -42.49 63.73
CA GLY A 486 -49.96 -43.90 64.15
C GLY A 486 -48.76 -44.82 64.04
N ASP A 487 -47.67 -44.47 64.74
CA ASP A 487 -46.75 -45.32 65.52
C ASP A 487 -46.50 -46.83 65.18
N LYS A 488 -45.22 -47.23 65.24
CA LYS A 488 -44.66 -48.59 65.50
C LYS A 488 -44.93 -49.76 64.53
N LEU A 489 -43.86 -50.24 63.88
CA LEU A 489 -43.09 -51.44 64.27
C LEU A 489 -41.82 -51.49 63.36
N ASN A 490 -40.57 -51.31 63.82
CA ASN A 490 -39.78 -52.06 64.80
C ASN A 490 -39.25 -53.42 64.27
N ARG A 491 -37.98 -53.45 63.84
CA ARG A 491 -36.91 -54.24 64.50
C ARG A 491 -35.50 -53.91 63.99
N GLN A 492 -34.51 -54.45 64.69
CA GLN A 492 -33.09 -54.07 64.61
C GLN A 492 -32.31 -54.85 63.53
N SER A 493 -31.14 -54.31 63.20
CA SER A 493 -29.96 -55.00 62.64
C SER A 493 -29.37 -56.02 63.65
N PRO A 494 -28.34 -56.83 63.29
CA PRO A 494 -27.58 -56.90 62.03
C PRO A 494 -27.53 -58.31 61.39
N GLU A 495 -26.89 -58.47 60.22
CA GLU A 495 -25.74 -59.39 60.04
C GLU A 495 -25.07 -59.27 58.65
N LEU A 496 -24.14 -60.19 58.34
CA LEU A 496 -23.07 -60.11 57.34
C LEU A 496 -23.28 -61.02 56.11
N GLN A 497 -22.54 -60.69 55.04
CA GLN A 497 -21.99 -61.60 54.00
C GLN A 497 -22.92 -62.37 53.05
N ASP A 498 -22.39 -62.60 51.83
CA ASP A 498 -22.57 -63.78 50.97
C ASP A 498 -23.99 -64.17 50.45
N GLN A 499 -24.14 -64.96 49.37
CA GLN A 499 -23.30 -65.11 48.16
C GLN A 499 -24.14 -65.70 46.99
N ARG A 500 -24.10 -65.05 45.80
CA ARG A 500 -24.41 -65.68 44.48
C ARG A 500 -25.84 -66.30 44.39
N THR A 501 -26.31 -67.09 43.41
CA THR A 501 -25.68 -67.84 42.29
C THR A 501 -26.69 -68.20 41.17
N LEU A 502 -26.20 -68.79 40.05
CA LEU A 502 -26.92 -69.54 38.98
C LEU A 502 -27.82 -68.72 38.01
N HIS A 503 -27.96 -69.03 36.70
CA HIS A 503 -27.18 -69.84 35.72
C HIS A 503 -27.59 -69.39 34.27
N ARG A 504 -26.81 -69.32 33.15
CA ARG A 504 -25.41 -69.64 32.74
C ARG A 504 -25.21 -70.83 31.76
N ARG A 505 -25.52 -70.69 30.46
CA ARG A 505 -25.04 -71.57 29.34
C ARG A 505 -24.95 -70.76 28.02
N GLY A 506 -23.93 -70.88 27.15
CA GLY A 506 -22.65 -71.61 27.19
C GLY A 506 -21.62 -70.99 26.21
N LEU A 507 -20.29 -71.08 26.46
CA LEU A 507 -19.33 -72.09 25.94
C LEU A 507 -18.78 -71.75 24.52
N ARG A 508 -17.47 -71.72 24.16
CA ARG A 508 -16.12 -71.95 24.80
C ARG A 508 -15.10 -70.98 24.12
N GLY A 509 -13.86 -70.70 24.57
CA GLY A 509 -13.13 -71.00 25.81
C GLY A 509 -11.58 -70.93 25.68
N THR A 510 -10.86 -70.63 26.77
CA THR A 510 -9.38 -70.82 27.01
C THR A 510 -8.36 -69.97 26.20
N LYS A 511 -7.15 -69.59 26.69
CA LYS A 511 -6.41 -69.89 27.96
C LYS A 511 -5.31 -68.83 28.32
N HIS A 512 -5.05 -68.68 29.62
CA HIS A 512 -3.85 -68.16 30.33
C HIS A 512 -3.29 -66.71 30.23
N ILE A 513 -2.86 -66.23 31.41
CA ILE A 513 -1.92 -65.14 31.76
C ILE A 513 -1.01 -65.71 32.88
N PRO A 514 0.20 -65.18 33.20
CA PRO A 514 0.28 -64.28 34.38
C PRO A 514 1.47 -63.28 34.49
N ARG A 515 1.17 -62.10 35.09
CA ARG A 515 1.99 -61.30 36.05
C ARG A 515 3.38 -60.69 35.66
N SER A 516 3.69 -59.56 36.32
CA SER A 516 4.98 -58.84 36.37
C SER A 516 5.85 -59.29 37.57
N PRO A 517 7.16 -58.95 37.63
CA PRO A 517 7.59 -57.94 38.64
C PRO A 517 8.96 -57.17 38.42
N VAL A 518 9.09 -55.97 39.03
CA VAL A 518 10.25 -55.47 39.86
C VAL A 518 11.64 -55.08 39.23
N THR A 519 12.33 -54.11 39.91
CA THR A 519 13.79 -53.72 39.87
C THR A 519 14.37 -53.04 38.61
N ARG A 520 15.48 -52.27 38.65
CA ARG A 520 16.11 -51.35 39.65
C ARG A 520 17.13 -50.42 38.93
N HIS A 521 17.51 -49.29 39.55
CA HIS A 521 18.66 -48.43 39.17
C HIS A 521 20.04 -49.11 39.43
N PRO A 522 21.14 -48.66 38.79
CA PRO A 522 22.09 -47.75 39.50
C PRO A 522 22.94 -46.75 38.65
N TYR A 523 23.36 -45.63 39.30
CA TYR A 523 24.61 -44.81 39.16
C TYR A 523 25.15 -44.35 37.78
N GLN A 524 26.01 -43.32 37.62
CA GLN A 524 26.50 -42.14 38.39
C GLN A 524 26.97 -41.12 37.30
N LEU A 525 26.86 -39.79 37.35
CA LEU A 525 27.01 -38.74 38.38
C LEU A 525 28.47 -38.43 38.79
N GLY A 526 29.05 -37.41 38.14
CA GLY A 526 30.17 -36.57 38.58
C GLY A 526 29.99 -35.20 37.90
N ALA A 527 29.74 -34.09 38.60
CA ALA A 527 30.66 -33.34 39.47
C ALA A 527 31.80 -32.66 38.68
N LEU A 528 32.18 -31.40 38.85
CA LEU A 528 31.64 -30.20 39.52
C LEU A 528 32.82 -29.21 39.46
N GLN A 529 32.64 -27.94 39.09
CA GLN A 529 33.33 -26.83 39.76
C GLN A 529 32.74 -25.47 39.38
N THR A 530 32.83 -24.52 40.31
CA THR A 530 32.12 -23.24 40.29
C THR A 530 33.09 -22.08 40.53
N ILE A 531 33.08 -21.08 39.65
CA ILE A 531 33.62 -19.73 39.88
C ILE A 531 32.69 -18.75 39.12
N GLY A 532 32.22 -17.62 39.65
CA GLY A 532 32.32 -17.11 41.02
C GLY A 532 32.75 -15.63 41.11
N PHE A 533 31.85 -14.68 40.84
CA PHE A 533 32.01 -13.24 41.11
C PHE A 533 30.62 -12.60 41.36
N PRO A 534 30.50 -11.38 41.95
CA PRO A 534 29.61 -11.19 43.10
C PRO A 534 28.48 -10.18 42.84
N GLY A 535 27.55 -10.08 43.80
CA GLY A 535 26.41 -9.17 43.69
C GLY A 535 26.65 -7.77 44.28
N PHE A 536 25.62 -6.94 44.17
CA PHE A 536 25.32 -5.93 45.18
C PHE A 536 23.87 -6.12 45.67
N ILE A 537 23.68 -5.86 46.96
CA ILE A 537 22.45 -6.01 47.75
C ILE A 537 22.03 -4.56 48.13
N GLU A 538 20.80 -4.07 48.04
CA GLU A 538 19.53 -4.43 48.72
C GLU A 538 18.34 -3.84 47.86
N LYS A 539 17.04 -3.74 48.20
CA LYS A 539 16.28 -3.84 49.48
C LYS A 539 14.98 -4.67 49.32
N ALA A 540 14.25 -4.75 50.43
CA ALA A 540 12.94 -5.36 50.67
C ALA A 540 11.84 -5.30 49.58
N GLY A 541 10.90 -6.26 49.51
CA GLY A 541 10.85 -7.51 50.30
C GLY A 541 9.55 -8.33 50.26
N LYS A 542 9.72 -9.62 50.58
CA LYS A 542 8.77 -10.62 51.16
C LYS A 542 7.28 -10.59 50.75
N GLY A 543 6.83 -11.65 50.07
CA GLY A 543 5.42 -11.99 49.88
C GLY A 543 5.22 -13.36 49.22
N SER A 544 5.28 -14.45 50.00
CA SER A 544 5.23 -15.84 49.50
C SER A 544 3.81 -16.40 49.35
N PHE A 545 3.54 -17.08 48.23
CA PHE A 545 2.33 -17.89 48.02
C PHE A 545 2.43 -19.27 48.67
N PRO A 546 1.29 -19.82 49.13
CA PRO A 546 0.94 -21.24 49.01
C PRO A 546 -0.29 -21.47 48.11
N PRO A 547 -0.48 -22.67 47.52
CA PRO A 547 -1.52 -22.95 46.53
C PRO A 547 -2.84 -23.46 47.13
N ILE A 548 -3.95 -23.24 46.43
CA ILE A 548 -5.26 -23.89 46.72
C ILE A 548 -5.87 -24.42 45.41
N ALA A 549 -6.52 -25.59 45.51
CA ALA A 549 -7.03 -26.37 44.38
C ALA A 549 -8.41 -25.91 43.86
N ALA A 550 -8.89 -26.57 42.80
CA ALA A 550 -10.17 -26.30 42.16
C ALA A 550 -11.39 -26.65 43.03
N GLY A 551 -12.52 -25.98 42.77
CA GLY A 551 -13.84 -26.46 43.16
C GLY A 551 -14.63 -25.58 44.14
N ARG A 552 -15.24 -24.49 43.63
CA ARG A 552 -16.56 -23.99 44.08
C ARG A 552 -17.08 -22.91 43.12
N THR A 553 -18.36 -23.02 42.75
CA THR A 553 -19.14 -21.94 42.16
C THR A 553 -19.41 -20.86 43.20
N VAL A 554 -19.27 -19.58 42.83
CA VAL A 554 -19.51 -18.44 43.72
C VAL A 554 -20.41 -17.41 43.01
N SER A 555 -21.39 -16.88 43.75
CA SER A 555 -22.43 -15.98 43.24
C SER A 555 -21.93 -14.56 42.96
N THR A 556 -22.50 -13.92 41.94
CA THR A 556 -22.13 -12.60 41.39
C THR A 556 -22.62 -11.41 42.24
N ARG A 557 -22.36 -11.39 43.55
CA ARG A 557 -22.88 -10.37 44.47
C ARG A 557 -21.86 -9.54 45.27
N THR A 558 -20.56 -9.63 44.96
CA THR A 558 -19.50 -8.92 45.72
C THR A 558 -18.43 -8.26 44.85
N LEU A 559 -18.79 -7.21 44.08
CA LEU A 559 -17.78 -6.34 43.43
C LEU A 559 -18.19 -4.85 43.24
N PHE A 560 -19.22 -4.35 43.93
CA PHE A 560 -19.63 -2.94 43.86
C PHE A 560 -19.93 -2.36 45.25
N HIS A 561 -18.88 -2.07 46.03
CA HIS A 561 -19.02 -1.33 47.29
C HIS A 561 -17.81 -0.46 47.73
N VAL A 562 -17.01 0.02 46.77
CA VAL A 562 -16.05 1.13 47.00
C VAL A 562 -16.14 2.11 45.81
N LEU A 563 -16.07 3.42 46.10
CA LEU A 563 -16.23 4.60 45.22
C LEU A 563 -17.60 5.31 45.26
N LYS A 564 -17.99 5.82 46.44
CA LYS A 564 -19.07 6.82 46.56
C LYS A 564 -18.85 7.87 47.66
N SER A 565 -17.65 8.48 47.68
CA SER A 565 -17.32 9.65 48.51
C SER A 565 -16.17 10.45 47.88
N GLY A 566 -16.04 11.75 48.20
CA GLY A 566 -14.85 12.54 47.84
C GLY A 566 -15.00 13.63 46.76
N ARG A 567 -16.03 14.50 46.82
CA ARG A 567 -15.95 15.82 46.15
C ARG A 567 -14.86 16.68 46.83
N ARG A 568 -13.74 16.95 46.16
CA ARG A 568 -12.90 18.14 46.43
C ARG A 568 -12.40 18.75 45.13
N SER A 569 -12.47 20.08 45.06
CA SER A 569 -11.94 20.89 43.96
C SER A 569 -10.48 21.24 44.23
N ILE A 570 -9.62 21.13 43.21
CA ILE A 570 -8.28 21.72 43.19
C ILE A 570 -8.11 22.38 41.82
N LYS A 571 -7.76 23.67 41.80
CA LYS A 571 -7.37 24.41 40.59
C LYS A 571 -5.84 24.40 40.46
N MET A 572 -5.34 23.77 39.39
CA MET A 572 -4.08 24.03 38.64
C MET A 572 -4.07 23.00 37.49
N GLY A 573 -3.43 23.22 36.34
CA GLY A 573 -2.71 24.39 35.83
C GLY A 573 -1.97 23.96 34.55
N GLU A 574 -2.19 24.69 33.45
CA GLU A 574 -1.45 24.65 32.17
C GLU A 574 -1.03 23.30 31.53
N LEU A 575 -1.63 22.99 30.38
CA LEU A 575 -0.88 22.69 29.13
C LEU A 575 -1.83 22.80 27.92
N GLN A 576 -1.33 23.29 26.79
CA GLN A 576 -2.17 23.95 25.77
C GLN A 576 -2.41 23.13 24.49
N THR A 577 -3.66 23.12 24.01
CA THR A 577 -4.00 23.40 22.59
C THR A 577 -5.46 23.81 22.48
N PRO A 578 -5.77 24.95 21.84
CA PRO A 578 -6.33 24.87 20.49
C PRO A 578 -5.82 25.98 19.56
N LEU A 579 -5.14 25.60 18.48
CA LEU A 579 -4.48 26.53 17.55
C LEU A 579 -4.98 26.38 16.11
N PHE A 580 -6.30 26.56 15.91
CA PHE A 580 -6.91 26.61 14.57
C PHE A 580 -7.86 27.79 14.34
N HIS A 581 -8.51 28.31 15.39
CA HIS A 581 -9.34 29.53 15.28
C HIS A 581 -8.58 30.80 15.71
N HIS A 582 -7.47 30.67 16.45
CA HIS A 582 -6.82 31.79 17.13
C HIS A 582 -5.76 32.54 16.29
N MET A 583 -5.35 32.02 15.12
CA MET A 583 -4.36 32.67 14.26
C MET A 583 -4.93 33.78 13.36
N LEU A 584 -6.26 33.85 13.17
CA LEU A 584 -6.91 34.83 12.29
C LEU A 584 -7.15 36.21 12.95
N GLN A 585 -6.55 36.50 14.10
CA GLN A 585 -6.82 37.73 14.88
C GLN A 585 -5.60 38.46 15.47
N ARG A 586 -4.35 38.11 15.12
CA ARG A 586 -3.16 38.87 15.59
C ARG A 586 -2.06 39.07 14.54
N SER A 587 -2.19 40.16 13.81
CA SER A 587 -1.05 40.91 13.26
C SER A 587 -1.43 42.38 13.17
N TYR A 588 -0.60 43.25 13.76
CA TYR A 588 -0.76 44.70 13.90
C TYR A 588 -1.87 45.19 14.84
N SER A 589 -1.42 46.00 15.80
CA SER A 589 -2.21 46.80 16.73
C SER A 589 -1.45 48.09 16.97
N THR A 590 -2.06 49.21 16.62
CA THR A 590 -1.85 50.51 17.27
C THR A 590 -3.13 51.35 17.09
N ASP A 591 -3.41 52.16 18.11
CA ASP A 591 -4.14 53.43 18.08
C ASP A 591 -5.67 53.47 17.76
N THR A 592 -6.42 53.34 18.86
CA THR A 592 -7.46 54.30 19.34
C THR A 592 -8.88 54.44 18.71
N GLU A 593 -9.82 54.67 19.64
CA GLU A 593 -11.15 55.32 19.54
C GLU A 593 -12.39 54.62 18.93
N LYS A 594 -13.28 54.19 19.85
CA LYS A 594 -14.75 54.42 19.92
C LYS A 594 -15.56 54.59 18.61
N LYS A 595 -16.51 53.66 18.38
CA LYS A 595 -17.95 53.84 18.73
C LYS A 595 -18.79 52.58 18.42
N ASP A 596 -19.89 52.44 19.13
CA ASP A 596 -20.95 51.45 18.89
C ASP A 596 -21.92 51.89 17.77
N THR A 597 -22.34 50.98 16.89
CA THR A 597 -23.71 50.42 16.81
C THR A 597 -23.91 49.50 15.58
N GLU A 598 -25.04 48.79 15.55
CA GLU A 598 -25.61 47.97 14.45
C GLU A 598 -24.79 46.79 13.90
N LYS A 599 -25.24 45.57 14.23
CA LYS A 599 -24.84 44.33 13.55
C LYS A 599 -25.65 44.15 12.26
N LYS A 600 -24.96 44.13 11.11
CA LYS A 600 -25.40 43.37 9.92
C LYS A 600 -24.52 42.14 9.75
N ASP A 601 -25.13 41.01 9.41
CA ASP A 601 -24.40 39.78 9.11
C ASP A 601 -23.44 40.01 7.94
N THR A 602 -22.15 39.94 8.26
CA THR A 602 -21.05 40.15 7.34
C THR A 602 -20.12 38.96 7.46
N GLU A 603 -20.35 37.95 6.60
CA GLU A 603 -19.35 36.91 6.34
C GLU A 603 -18.04 37.62 5.96
N LYS A 604 -17.02 37.46 6.80
CA LYS A 604 -15.75 38.17 6.65
C LYS A 604 -14.89 37.48 5.58
N LYS A 605 -15.31 37.61 4.32
CA LYS A 605 -14.66 37.02 3.14
C LYS A 605 -13.18 37.36 3.14
N GLU A 606 -12.34 36.33 3.13
CA GLU A 606 -10.90 36.52 2.96
C GLU A 606 -10.60 37.00 1.54
N ARG A 607 -9.73 38.01 1.42
CA ARG A 607 -9.30 38.60 0.14
C ARG A 607 -7.88 38.14 -0.18
N PHE A 608 -7.71 37.60 -1.38
CA PHE A 608 -6.46 37.09 -1.92
C PHE A 608 -5.98 37.96 -3.09
N GLY A 609 -4.67 38.10 -3.27
CA GLY A 609 -4.11 38.73 -4.47
C GLY A 609 -4.42 37.93 -5.74
N ALA A 610 -4.51 36.60 -5.62
CA ALA A 610 -4.91 35.71 -6.71
C ALA A 610 -5.59 34.42 -6.23
N VAL A 611 -6.56 33.94 -7.02
CA VAL A 611 -7.06 32.56 -6.97
C VAL A 611 -6.56 31.79 -8.19
N VAL A 612 -6.04 30.57 -7.98
CA VAL A 612 -5.55 29.69 -9.06
C VAL A 612 -6.31 28.36 -9.04
N VAL A 613 -6.99 28.02 -10.12
CA VAL A 613 -7.90 26.87 -10.22
C VAL A 613 -7.28 25.74 -11.02
N GLY A 614 -6.79 24.71 -10.32
CA GLY A 614 -6.14 23.52 -10.88
C GLY A 614 -4.72 23.32 -10.35
N ASP A 615 -4.41 22.10 -9.89
CA ASP A 615 -3.14 21.72 -9.26
C ASP A 615 -2.14 21.01 -10.20
N GLY A 616 -2.46 20.95 -11.49
CA GLY A 616 -1.56 20.44 -12.52
C GLY A 616 -0.34 21.35 -12.78
N PRO A 617 0.57 20.95 -13.69
CA PRO A 617 1.81 21.67 -13.96
C PRO A 617 1.64 23.13 -14.40
N ALA A 618 0.49 23.46 -14.99
CA ALA A 618 0.14 24.84 -15.38
C ALA A 618 -0.20 25.72 -14.16
N GLY A 619 -1.02 25.22 -13.22
CA GLY A 619 -1.33 25.95 -11.99
C GLY A 619 -0.10 26.12 -11.10
N LEU A 620 0.75 25.09 -11.04
CA LEU A 620 2.08 25.17 -10.42
C LEU A 620 2.92 26.32 -11.03
N ALA A 621 3.01 26.40 -12.37
CA ALA A 621 3.75 27.45 -13.06
C ALA A 621 3.15 28.85 -12.80
N VAL A 622 1.82 28.99 -12.80
CA VAL A 622 1.13 30.25 -12.47
C VAL A 622 1.42 30.70 -11.04
N VAL A 623 1.26 29.83 -10.04
CA VAL A 623 1.55 30.16 -8.63
C VAL A 623 3.01 30.58 -8.46
N GLY A 624 3.95 29.89 -9.11
CA GLY A 624 5.36 30.27 -9.07
C GLY A 624 5.66 31.66 -9.67
N ASN A 625 5.04 32.00 -10.81
CA ASN A 625 5.17 33.32 -11.43
C ASN A 625 4.48 34.43 -10.61
N LEU A 626 3.37 34.13 -9.92
CA LEU A 626 2.70 35.07 -9.01
C LEU A 626 3.53 35.37 -7.76
N LEU A 627 4.19 34.36 -7.19
CA LEU A 627 5.09 34.52 -6.04
C LEU A 627 6.33 35.35 -6.39
N GLU A 628 6.95 35.12 -7.55
CA GLU A 628 8.10 35.90 -8.02
C GLU A 628 7.73 37.38 -8.23
N GLN A 629 6.50 37.65 -8.68
CA GLN A 629 5.91 39.00 -8.77
C GLN A 629 5.34 39.54 -7.45
N LYS A 630 5.42 38.77 -6.34
CA LYS A 630 4.89 39.13 -5.01
C LYS A 630 3.37 39.38 -4.97
N LYS A 631 2.60 38.82 -5.91
CA LYS A 631 1.13 38.95 -6.03
C LYS A 631 0.38 38.01 -5.08
N GLY A 632 0.74 38.05 -3.79
CA GLY A 632 0.13 37.25 -2.72
C GLY A 632 -0.81 38.06 -1.81
N PRO A 633 -1.55 37.40 -0.89
CA PRO A 633 -1.59 35.94 -0.68
C PRO A 633 -2.35 35.24 -1.81
N ILE A 634 -2.02 33.97 -2.06
CA ILE A 634 -2.56 33.17 -3.17
C ILE A 634 -3.43 32.06 -2.60
N LEU A 635 -4.66 31.91 -3.09
CA LEU A 635 -5.48 30.72 -2.87
C LEU A 635 -5.34 29.78 -4.07
N TRP A 636 -4.58 28.70 -3.90
CA TRP A 636 -4.44 27.64 -4.89
C TRP A 636 -5.46 26.53 -4.61
N ILE A 637 -6.30 26.23 -5.60
CA ILE A 637 -7.39 25.26 -5.52
C ILE A 637 -7.01 24.03 -6.37
N GLY A 638 -6.95 22.86 -5.74
CA GLY A 638 -6.82 21.56 -6.39
C GLY A 638 -8.20 20.93 -6.63
N LEU A 639 -8.34 20.21 -7.75
CA LEU A 639 -9.65 19.75 -8.25
C LEU A 639 -9.86 18.24 -8.03
N GLY A 640 -11.11 17.84 -7.79
CA GLY A 640 -11.59 16.48 -8.08
C GLY A 640 -11.35 15.32 -7.08
N HIS A 641 -10.65 15.46 -5.95
CA HIS A 641 -10.68 14.50 -4.81
C HIS A 641 -9.95 15.01 -3.53
N PRO A 642 -10.09 14.34 -2.37
CA PRO A 642 -9.34 14.68 -1.15
C PRO A 642 -7.80 14.58 -1.22
N GLY A 643 -7.23 14.07 -2.32
CA GLY A 643 -5.79 13.89 -2.52
C GLY A 643 -5.15 14.85 -3.52
N ALA A 644 -5.72 16.05 -3.69
CA ALA A 644 -5.23 17.05 -4.65
C ALA A 644 -3.84 17.62 -4.29
N PHE A 645 -3.26 18.41 -5.21
CA PHE A 645 -1.84 18.82 -5.22
C PHE A 645 -0.85 17.69 -5.55
N GLY A 646 -1.37 16.62 -6.16
CA GLY A 646 -0.59 15.50 -6.70
C GLY A 646 0.04 15.74 -8.07
N GLY A 647 0.03 16.98 -8.59
CA GLY A 647 0.51 17.31 -9.94
C GLY A 647 -0.49 16.98 -11.07
N GLY A 648 -1.76 16.75 -10.71
CA GLY A 648 -2.86 16.45 -11.63
C GLY A 648 -2.62 15.25 -12.57
N ARG A 649 -3.30 15.26 -13.72
CA ARG A 649 -3.31 14.13 -14.68
C ARG A 649 -1.94 13.71 -15.22
N LEU A 650 -0.91 14.56 -15.18
CA LEU A 650 0.47 14.16 -15.51
C LEU A 650 0.94 13.02 -14.59
N HIS A 651 0.67 13.15 -13.30
CA HIS A 651 0.98 12.14 -12.29
C HIS A 651 -0.03 10.98 -12.30
N GLU A 652 -1.33 11.26 -12.42
CA GLU A 652 -2.34 10.20 -12.25
C GLU A 652 -2.48 9.28 -13.47
N ALA A 653 -2.41 9.86 -14.67
CA ALA A 653 -2.67 9.14 -15.90
C ALA A 653 -1.38 8.65 -16.58
N TYR A 654 -0.30 9.43 -16.59
CA TYR A 654 0.77 9.25 -17.59
C TYR A 654 2.15 8.83 -17.06
N ARG A 655 2.34 8.55 -15.76
CA ARG A 655 3.67 8.18 -15.19
C ARG A 655 4.38 7.03 -15.91
N ALA A 656 3.63 6.04 -16.41
CA ALA A 656 4.17 4.86 -17.11
C ALA A 656 4.31 5.06 -18.64
N VAL A 657 4.22 6.29 -19.12
CA VAL A 657 4.30 6.63 -20.55
C VAL A 657 5.69 7.25 -20.82
N PRO A 658 6.42 6.80 -21.87
CA PRO A 658 7.66 7.44 -22.28
C PRO A 658 7.37 8.86 -22.79
N SER A 659 8.23 9.82 -22.46
CA SER A 659 8.08 11.19 -22.97
C SER A 659 8.66 11.33 -24.37
N ASN A 660 8.14 12.31 -25.12
CA ASN A 660 8.75 12.82 -26.34
C ASN A 660 9.60 14.09 -26.10
N THR A 661 9.75 14.52 -24.85
CA THR A 661 10.43 15.75 -24.43
C THR A 661 11.80 15.43 -23.85
N LYS A 662 12.85 16.10 -24.36
CA LYS A 662 14.22 15.96 -23.84
C LYS A 662 14.30 16.38 -22.37
N VAL A 663 15.04 15.64 -21.55
CA VAL A 663 15.13 15.82 -20.08
C VAL A 663 15.48 17.26 -19.70
N LYS A 664 16.38 17.92 -20.44
CA LYS A 664 16.77 19.32 -20.18
C LYS A 664 15.60 20.29 -20.05
N PHE A 665 14.50 20.06 -20.76
CA PHE A 665 13.34 20.95 -20.68
C PHE A 665 12.55 20.80 -19.37
N PHE A 666 12.57 19.62 -18.73
CA PHE A 666 12.03 19.43 -17.39
C PHE A 666 12.96 20.05 -16.33
N SER A 667 14.28 19.94 -16.51
CA SER A 667 15.27 20.67 -15.70
C SER A 667 15.03 22.18 -15.76
N MET A 668 14.92 22.75 -16.96
CA MET A 668 14.66 24.19 -17.19
C MET A 668 13.33 24.66 -16.58
N PHE A 669 12.29 23.83 -16.55
CA PHE A 669 11.02 24.15 -15.89
C PHE A 669 11.19 24.43 -14.38
N ALA A 670 12.07 23.67 -13.71
CA ALA A 670 12.39 23.89 -12.29
C ALA A 670 13.32 25.09 -12.08
N ASP A 671 14.27 25.29 -12.99
CA ASP A 671 15.23 26.40 -12.94
C ASP A 671 14.61 27.77 -13.22
N ALA A 672 13.45 27.81 -13.88
CA ALA A 672 12.80 29.01 -14.39
C ALA A 672 12.46 30.08 -13.36
N LEU A 673 12.19 29.70 -12.11
CA LEU A 673 11.49 30.51 -11.12
C LEU A 673 12.23 30.51 -9.79
N GLU A 674 12.43 31.68 -9.18
CA GLU A 674 13.14 31.78 -7.90
C GLU A 674 12.49 30.93 -6.78
N PRO A 675 11.14 30.91 -6.61
CA PRO A 675 10.50 30.02 -5.63
C PRO A 675 10.78 28.53 -5.86
N PHE A 676 10.93 28.10 -7.12
CA PHE A 676 11.23 26.71 -7.46
C PHE A 676 12.69 26.39 -7.17
N GLN A 677 13.61 27.28 -7.55
CA GLN A 677 15.04 27.15 -7.19
C GLN A 677 15.24 27.11 -5.67
N GLN A 678 14.49 27.92 -4.90
CA GLN A 678 14.55 27.83 -3.44
C GLN A 678 14.11 26.45 -2.93
N ILE A 679 13.09 25.83 -3.54
CA ILE A 679 12.65 24.48 -3.18
C ILE A 679 13.71 23.44 -3.56
N THR A 680 14.28 23.47 -4.78
CA THR A 680 15.30 22.50 -5.21
C THR A 680 16.61 22.63 -4.42
N LYS A 681 16.97 23.84 -3.99
CA LYS A 681 18.14 24.11 -3.12
C LYS A 681 17.91 23.73 -1.65
N LYS A 682 16.69 23.91 -1.11
CA LYS A 682 16.33 23.55 0.28
C LYS A 682 15.99 22.06 0.43
N ALA A 683 15.48 21.40 -0.61
CA ALA A 683 15.18 19.98 -0.60
C ALA A 683 16.49 19.17 -0.57
N ALA A 684 16.79 18.52 0.56
CA ALA A 684 17.96 17.66 0.69
C ALA A 684 18.00 16.63 -0.44
N ALA A 685 19.07 16.66 -1.24
CA ALA A 685 19.27 15.69 -2.31
C ALA A 685 19.33 14.24 -1.73
N PRO A 686 18.96 13.19 -2.49
CA PRO A 686 18.48 13.23 -3.84
C PRO A 686 17.04 13.72 -3.79
N ASN A 687 16.77 14.67 -4.64
CA ASN A 687 15.43 15.19 -4.78
C ASN A 687 15.04 14.98 -6.25
N HIS A 688 13.76 15.05 -6.58
CA HIS A 688 13.29 14.72 -7.92
C HIS A 688 13.80 15.67 -9.01
N TYR A 689 14.47 16.77 -8.64
CA TYR A 689 15.23 17.61 -9.55
C TYR A 689 16.70 17.15 -9.70
N SER A 690 17.39 16.69 -8.65
CA SER A 690 18.77 16.19 -8.79
C SER A 690 18.82 14.89 -9.62
N ILE A 691 17.90 13.95 -9.35
CA ILE A 691 17.76 12.71 -10.13
C ILE A 691 17.53 13.03 -11.62
N LEU A 692 16.70 14.03 -11.90
CA LEU A 692 16.42 14.50 -13.26
C LEU A 692 17.62 15.19 -13.94
N LYS A 693 18.54 15.80 -13.18
CA LYS A 693 19.82 16.34 -13.68
C LYS A 693 20.88 15.27 -13.87
N GLU A 694 20.78 14.14 -13.17
CA GLU A 694 21.68 12.97 -13.28
C GLU A 694 21.39 12.13 -14.55
N LEU A 695 20.21 12.28 -15.18
CA LEU A 695 19.86 11.65 -16.46
C LEU A 695 20.50 12.34 -17.68
N ASP A 696 20.60 11.63 -18.81
CA ASP A 696 20.98 12.19 -20.12
C ASP A 696 20.06 13.35 -20.51
N GLN A 697 20.62 14.57 -20.56
CA GLN A 697 19.85 15.81 -20.78
C GLN A 697 19.33 15.97 -22.22
N GLU A 698 19.91 15.26 -23.21
CA GLU A 698 19.50 15.32 -24.62
C GLU A 698 18.55 14.19 -25.03
N LYS A 699 18.46 13.10 -24.26
CA LYS A 699 17.45 12.04 -24.45
C LYS A 699 16.11 12.40 -23.80
N PRO A 700 15.00 11.74 -24.20
CA PRO A 700 13.77 11.74 -23.40
C PRO A 700 13.89 10.85 -22.15
N CYS A 701 12.93 10.97 -21.24
CA CYS A 701 12.76 10.07 -20.08
C CYS A 701 11.30 9.61 -19.94
N ASN A 702 11.03 8.71 -18.99
CA ASN A 702 9.65 8.42 -18.59
C ASN A 702 8.99 9.64 -17.94
N ILE A 703 7.67 9.81 -18.17
CA ILE A 703 6.89 10.92 -17.59
C ILE A 703 6.81 10.82 -16.06
N SER A 704 7.12 9.66 -15.47
CA SER A 704 7.34 9.51 -14.02
C SER A 704 8.23 10.59 -13.42
N GLU A 705 9.33 10.97 -14.07
CA GLU A 705 10.30 11.91 -13.49
C GLU A 705 9.84 13.36 -13.59
N ALA A 706 9.21 13.74 -14.70
CA ALA A 706 8.52 15.03 -14.82
C ALA A 706 7.37 15.14 -13.79
N ALA A 707 6.61 14.08 -13.57
CA ALA A 707 5.56 14.04 -12.56
C ALA A 707 6.12 14.12 -11.13
N ASN A 708 7.20 13.39 -10.83
CA ASN A 708 7.92 13.42 -9.56
C ASN A 708 8.41 14.85 -9.24
N LEU A 709 9.00 15.53 -10.23
CA LEU A 709 9.41 16.92 -10.13
C LEU A 709 8.23 17.85 -9.79
N THR A 710 7.11 17.74 -10.52
CA THR A 710 5.95 18.62 -10.28
C THR A 710 5.30 18.41 -8.91
N VAL A 711 5.29 17.17 -8.39
CA VAL A 711 4.84 16.89 -7.01
C VAL A 711 5.78 17.51 -5.99
N MET A 712 7.10 17.43 -6.21
CA MET A 712 8.09 18.02 -5.29
C MET A 712 7.98 19.55 -5.23
N LEU A 713 7.91 20.21 -6.39
CA LEU A 713 7.76 21.65 -6.49
C LEU A 713 6.39 22.11 -5.93
N GLY A 714 5.30 21.42 -6.30
CA GLY A 714 3.98 21.68 -5.76
C GLY A 714 3.92 21.51 -4.24
N GLY A 715 4.51 20.44 -3.70
CA GLY A 715 4.61 20.18 -2.26
C GLY A 715 5.41 21.24 -1.50
N GLY A 716 6.49 21.76 -2.11
CA GLY A 716 7.32 22.82 -1.53
C GLY A 716 6.68 24.20 -1.47
N LEU A 717 5.52 24.43 -2.11
CA LEU A 717 4.74 25.67 -2.01
C LEU A 717 3.68 25.54 -0.89
N GLY A 718 3.64 26.50 0.03
CA GLY A 718 2.72 26.47 1.17
C GLY A 718 2.52 27.84 1.81
N SER A 719 1.87 27.84 2.99
CA SER A 719 1.54 29.06 3.73
C SER A 719 2.78 29.85 4.17
N ASP A 720 3.93 29.18 4.33
CA ASP A 720 5.24 29.79 4.57
C ASP A 720 5.72 30.73 3.43
N LYS A 721 5.10 30.61 2.25
CA LYS A 721 5.31 31.46 1.07
C LYS A 721 4.05 32.23 0.68
N GLY A 722 3.04 32.30 1.55
CA GLY A 722 1.77 32.97 1.25
C GLY A 722 0.85 32.22 0.28
N VAL A 723 1.05 30.90 0.09
CA VAL A 723 0.18 30.04 -0.72
C VAL A 723 -0.74 29.23 0.21
N MET A 724 -2.01 29.60 0.28
CA MET A 724 -3.05 28.76 0.86
C MET A 724 -3.46 27.68 -0.15
N LYS A 725 -3.65 26.45 0.32
CA LYS A 725 -4.08 25.30 -0.50
C LYS A 725 -5.45 24.82 -0.05
N PHE A 726 -6.34 24.61 -1.01
CA PHE A 726 -7.68 24.07 -0.78
C PHE A 726 -8.01 22.98 -1.80
N SER A 727 -8.75 21.93 -1.41
CA SER A 727 -9.25 20.93 -2.36
C SER A 727 -10.77 21.03 -2.47
N GLY A 728 -11.27 21.19 -3.69
CA GLY A 728 -12.69 21.34 -3.96
C GLY A 728 -12.94 21.87 -5.37
N ASP A 729 -14.17 21.71 -5.84
CA ASP A 729 -14.55 22.10 -7.19
C ASP A 729 -15.14 23.51 -7.19
N VAL A 730 -14.60 24.37 -8.06
CA VAL A 730 -15.11 25.74 -8.24
C VAL A 730 -16.43 25.69 -8.98
N GLN A 731 -17.51 26.05 -8.29
CA GLN A 731 -18.88 25.98 -8.82
C GLN A 731 -19.16 27.19 -9.71
N SER A 732 -18.76 28.37 -9.26
CA SER A 732 -18.87 29.62 -10.01
C SER A 732 -17.83 30.65 -9.53
N ALA A 733 -17.54 31.61 -10.41
CA ALA A 733 -16.79 32.82 -10.07
C ALA A 733 -17.50 34.03 -10.69
N SER A 734 -17.84 35.02 -9.86
CA SER A 734 -18.49 36.25 -10.30
C SER A 734 -17.54 37.43 -10.15
N TRP A 735 -17.33 38.19 -11.22
CA TRP A 735 -16.83 39.56 -11.10
C TRP A 735 -17.88 40.42 -10.39
N SER A 736 -17.45 41.50 -9.76
CA SER A 736 -18.30 42.42 -9.00
C SER A 736 -17.97 43.89 -9.30
N GLU A 737 -18.95 44.77 -9.11
CA GLU A 737 -18.81 46.23 -9.22
C GLU A 737 -17.61 46.79 -8.43
N ALA A 738 -17.27 46.16 -7.30
CA ALA A 738 -16.12 46.46 -6.45
C ALA A 738 -14.76 45.99 -7.02
N ASN A 739 -14.67 45.80 -8.35
CA ASN A 739 -13.49 45.44 -9.13
C ASN A 739 -12.69 44.23 -8.58
N HIS A 740 -13.39 43.15 -8.23
CA HIS A 740 -12.76 41.89 -7.84
C HIS A 740 -13.64 40.66 -8.14
N TRP A 741 -12.98 39.50 -8.24
CA TRP A 741 -13.61 38.18 -8.34
C TRP A 741 -14.10 37.70 -6.97
N ASN A 742 -15.26 37.05 -6.95
CA ASN A 742 -15.80 36.29 -5.82
C ASN A 742 -16.00 34.84 -6.28
N VAL A 743 -15.20 33.93 -5.73
CA VAL A 743 -15.07 32.53 -6.17
C VAL A 743 -15.71 31.60 -5.15
N LYS A 744 -16.69 30.80 -5.56
CA LYS A 744 -17.37 29.81 -4.72
C LYS A 744 -16.82 28.41 -4.97
N VAL A 745 -16.29 27.78 -3.92
CA VAL A 745 -15.66 26.45 -3.98
C VAL A 745 -16.45 25.47 -3.12
N GLY A 746 -16.99 24.42 -3.76
CA GLY A 746 -17.62 23.31 -3.05
C GLY A 746 -16.57 22.30 -2.59
N ALA A 747 -16.56 21.99 -1.30
CA ALA A 747 -15.71 20.93 -0.75
C ALA A 747 -16.51 19.63 -0.53
N TYR A 748 -15.81 18.49 -0.58
CA TYR A 748 -16.42 17.16 -0.42
C TYR A 748 -16.71 16.79 1.04
N GLU A 749 -16.00 17.39 1.99
CA GLU A 749 -16.02 17.03 3.43
C GLU A 749 -16.19 18.25 4.36
N PHE A 750 -16.35 19.45 3.80
CA PHE A 750 -16.39 20.72 4.53
C PHE A 750 -17.47 21.66 3.95
N PRO A 751 -17.96 22.67 4.70
CA PRO A 751 -18.81 23.71 4.14
C PRO A 751 -18.11 24.43 2.96
N ALA A 752 -18.89 24.84 1.96
CA ALA A 752 -18.39 25.57 0.80
C ALA A 752 -17.79 26.93 1.21
N ILE A 753 -16.65 27.29 0.62
CA ILE A 753 -15.98 28.56 0.89
C ILE A 753 -16.25 29.59 -0.22
N SER A 754 -16.30 30.86 0.16
CA SER A 754 -16.33 32.00 -0.76
C SER A 754 -15.08 32.86 -0.56
N ALA A 755 -14.25 32.98 -1.59
CA ALA A 755 -13.01 33.77 -1.55
C ALA A 755 -13.13 35.00 -2.45
N SER A 756 -12.68 36.16 -1.98
CA SER A 756 -12.51 37.36 -2.80
C SER A 756 -11.11 37.38 -3.40
N SER A 757 -10.93 37.73 -4.67
CA SER A 757 -9.60 37.93 -5.23
C SER A 757 -9.52 38.94 -6.37
N ASP A 758 -8.36 39.60 -6.46
CA ASP A 758 -8.10 40.59 -7.50
C ASP A 758 -7.83 39.91 -8.85
N LEU A 759 -7.11 38.77 -8.83
CA LEU A 759 -6.84 37.93 -10.00
C LEU A 759 -7.50 36.55 -9.90
N LEU A 760 -7.85 35.96 -11.04
CA LEU A 760 -8.38 34.60 -11.17
C LEU A 760 -7.74 33.86 -12.37
N PHE A 761 -7.16 32.68 -12.11
CA PHE A 761 -6.46 31.86 -13.10
C PHE A 761 -7.15 30.51 -13.31
N LEU A 762 -7.50 30.20 -14.56
CA LEU A 762 -8.08 28.92 -14.96
C LEU A 762 -7.00 27.98 -15.50
N CYS A 763 -6.64 26.97 -14.72
CA CYS A 763 -5.60 25.96 -15.01
C CYS A 763 -6.19 24.53 -15.06
N THR A 764 -7.47 24.39 -15.43
CA THR A 764 -8.30 23.20 -15.24
C THR A 764 -7.84 21.93 -15.99
N GLY A 765 -7.00 22.07 -17.02
CA GLY A 765 -6.43 20.95 -17.79
C GLY A 765 -7.39 20.32 -18.81
N SER A 766 -7.07 19.10 -19.25
CA SER A 766 -7.79 18.37 -20.30
C SER A 766 -7.85 16.87 -20.06
N HIS A 767 -8.77 16.20 -20.76
CA HIS A 767 -8.96 14.75 -20.81
C HIS A 767 -8.89 14.27 -22.27
N PRO A 768 -8.62 12.98 -22.55
CA PRO A 768 -8.60 12.45 -23.91
C PRO A 768 -9.91 12.76 -24.64
N SER A 769 -9.81 13.25 -25.88
CA SER A 769 -10.99 13.60 -26.68
C SER A 769 -11.86 12.39 -26.97
N VAL A 770 -13.16 12.66 -27.09
CA VAL A 770 -14.22 11.67 -27.30
C VAL A 770 -15.13 12.17 -28.40
N ASP A 771 -14.98 11.62 -29.60
CA ASP A 771 -15.87 11.93 -30.73
C ASP A 771 -17.15 11.08 -30.59
N GLU A 772 -18.32 11.74 -30.67
CA GLU A 772 -19.61 11.07 -30.55
C GLU A 772 -19.96 10.21 -31.77
N LEU A 773 -19.64 10.65 -32.99
CA LEU A 773 -20.00 9.95 -34.22
C LEU A 773 -19.47 8.50 -34.24
N PRO A 774 -18.15 8.24 -34.05
CA PRO A 774 -17.65 6.88 -33.94
C PRO A 774 -18.25 6.11 -32.76
N ARG A 775 -18.54 6.79 -31.63
CA ARG A 775 -19.16 6.13 -30.47
C ARG A 775 -20.60 5.68 -30.75
N LYS A 776 -21.38 6.46 -31.50
CA LYS A 776 -22.76 6.12 -31.91
C LYS A 776 -22.75 4.91 -32.85
N ILE A 777 -21.93 4.96 -33.90
CA ILE A 777 -21.74 3.85 -34.85
C ILE A 777 -21.26 2.58 -34.12
N PHE A 778 -20.22 2.69 -33.30
CA PHE A 778 -19.65 1.54 -32.59
C PHE A 778 -20.62 0.92 -31.58
N LYS A 779 -21.35 1.73 -30.79
CA LYS A 779 -22.32 1.23 -29.79
C LYS A 779 -23.63 0.68 -30.38
N ALA A 780 -23.86 0.77 -31.69
CA ALA A 780 -25.07 0.27 -32.33
C ALA A 780 -25.28 -1.27 -32.26
N LYS A 781 -24.30 -2.04 -31.76
CA LYS A 781 -24.45 -3.47 -31.43
C LYS A 781 -23.98 -3.76 -30.00
N ALA A 782 -24.68 -4.68 -29.33
CA ALA A 782 -24.37 -5.10 -27.96
C ALA A 782 -23.00 -5.79 -27.83
N GLY A 783 -22.46 -5.85 -26.61
CA GLY A 783 -21.23 -6.59 -26.27
C GLY A 783 -19.90 -5.86 -26.55
N ARG A 784 -19.92 -4.82 -27.39
CA ARG A 784 -18.75 -3.97 -27.72
C ARG A 784 -18.32 -3.06 -26.57
N ILE A 785 -17.02 -2.82 -26.42
CA ILE A 785 -16.44 -2.03 -25.32
C ILE A 785 -15.49 -0.95 -25.84
N PHE A 786 -15.63 0.26 -25.30
CA PHE A 786 -14.72 1.38 -25.54
C PHE A 786 -13.62 1.37 -24.48
N LEU A 787 -12.37 1.18 -24.89
CA LEU A 787 -11.19 1.30 -24.03
C LEU A 787 -10.77 2.77 -23.95
N THR A 788 -10.39 3.24 -22.77
CA THR A 788 -9.88 4.61 -22.58
C THR A 788 -8.43 4.70 -23.02
N LEU A 789 -8.03 5.86 -23.58
CA LEU A 789 -6.63 6.13 -23.93
C LEU A 789 -5.70 5.96 -22.71
N ASP A 790 -6.14 6.42 -21.53
CA ASP A 790 -5.44 6.28 -20.25
C ASP A 790 -5.15 4.82 -19.85
N THR A 791 -5.97 3.85 -20.29
CA THR A 791 -5.71 2.41 -20.13
C THR A 791 -4.74 1.92 -21.20
N CYS A 792 -4.97 2.26 -22.47
CA CYS A 792 -4.20 1.72 -23.59
C CYS A 792 -2.74 2.21 -23.62
N LEU A 793 -2.45 3.35 -23.00
CA LEU A 793 -1.08 3.84 -22.78
C LEU A 793 -0.32 3.12 -21.65
N LYS A 794 -0.94 2.17 -20.92
CA LYS A 794 -0.34 1.43 -19.80
C LYS A 794 -0.28 -0.07 -20.10
N PRO A 795 0.85 -0.63 -20.59
CA PRO A 795 0.92 -2.00 -21.10
C PRO A 795 0.36 -3.08 -20.17
N LYS A 796 0.72 -3.07 -18.87
CA LYS A 796 0.21 -4.05 -17.90
C LYS A 796 -1.33 -3.98 -17.71
N VAL A 797 -1.86 -2.76 -17.58
CA VAL A 797 -3.31 -2.52 -17.39
C VAL A 797 -4.09 -2.93 -18.65
N LEU A 798 -3.55 -2.62 -19.83
CA LEU A 798 -4.10 -3.04 -21.11
C LEU A 798 -4.14 -4.57 -21.24
N ALA A 799 -3.02 -5.25 -20.95
CA ALA A 799 -2.93 -6.72 -20.99
C ALA A 799 -3.99 -7.39 -20.11
N SER A 800 -4.18 -6.87 -18.89
CA SER A 800 -5.20 -7.34 -17.94
C SER A 800 -6.63 -7.10 -18.41
N GLN A 801 -6.97 -5.90 -18.91
CA GLN A 801 -8.32 -5.64 -19.41
C GLN A 801 -8.65 -6.49 -20.65
N LEU A 802 -7.66 -6.76 -21.50
CA LEU A 802 -7.78 -7.69 -22.63
C LEU A 802 -7.95 -9.13 -22.15
N ARG A 803 -7.11 -9.61 -21.22
CA ARG A 803 -7.20 -10.96 -20.62
C ARG A 803 -8.57 -11.22 -20.02
N ARG A 804 -9.04 -10.32 -19.15
CA ARG A 804 -10.39 -10.38 -18.51
C ARG A 804 -11.56 -10.36 -19.51
N ARG A 805 -11.31 -10.09 -20.81
CA ARG A 805 -12.29 -10.17 -21.90
C ARG A 805 -12.09 -11.39 -22.81
N ILE A 806 -10.85 -11.80 -23.09
CA ILE A 806 -10.49 -13.07 -23.77
C ILE A 806 -11.03 -14.26 -22.96
N ASP A 807 -10.81 -14.25 -21.64
CA ASP A 807 -11.29 -15.26 -20.68
C ASP A 807 -12.84 -15.33 -20.59
N LYS A 808 -13.57 -14.50 -21.35
CA LYS A 808 -15.04 -14.44 -21.43
C LYS A 808 -15.58 -14.66 -22.86
N LEU A 809 -14.75 -15.08 -23.82
CA LEU A 809 -15.21 -15.52 -25.13
C LEU A 809 -15.70 -16.97 -25.08
N SER A 810 -16.75 -17.28 -25.83
CA SER A 810 -17.27 -18.64 -25.97
C SER A 810 -16.32 -19.55 -26.77
N ASN A 811 -15.42 -18.97 -27.57
CA ASN A 811 -14.42 -19.68 -28.37
C ASN A 811 -13.03 -19.06 -28.12
N PRO A 812 -12.07 -19.78 -27.51
CA PRO A 812 -10.73 -19.25 -27.24
C PRO A 812 -9.86 -19.07 -28.50
N ASN A 813 -10.28 -19.57 -29.67
CA ASN A 813 -9.62 -19.38 -30.96
C ASN A 813 -10.25 -18.25 -31.81
N GLU A 814 -11.21 -17.50 -31.28
CA GLU A 814 -11.85 -16.38 -31.98
C GLU A 814 -10.94 -15.14 -32.02
N ASN A 815 -10.92 -14.43 -33.16
CA ASN A 815 -10.06 -13.26 -33.35
C ASN A 815 -10.71 -11.99 -32.76
N ILE A 816 -10.01 -11.31 -31.84
CA ILE A 816 -10.47 -10.02 -31.27
C ILE A 816 -9.93 -8.87 -32.11
N THR A 817 -10.74 -8.38 -33.04
CA THR A 817 -10.50 -7.11 -33.75
C THR A 817 -10.64 -5.90 -32.80
N ILE A 818 -9.61 -5.06 -32.74
CA ILE A 818 -9.54 -3.81 -31.98
C ILE A 818 -9.38 -2.63 -32.94
N GLY A 819 -10.34 -1.71 -32.97
CA GLY A 819 -10.25 -0.49 -33.75
C GLY A 819 -9.50 0.60 -32.99
N VAL A 820 -8.41 1.13 -33.55
CA VAL A 820 -7.62 2.23 -32.98
C VAL A 820 -7.69 3.42 -33.92
N MET A 821 -8.31 4.53 -33.49
CA MET A 821 -8.43 5.75 -34.31
C MET A 821 -7.34 6.79 -33.99
N GLY A 822 -6.75 7.34 -35.05
CA GLY A 822 -5.84 8.49 -35.01
C GLY A 822 -4.38 8.15 -35.33
N ALA A 823 -3.58 9.18 -35.61
CA ALA A 823 -2.15 9.07 -35.94
C ALA A 823 -1.25 9.89 -35.01
N SER A 824 -1.76 10.29 -33.83
CA SER A 824 -0.99 11.02 -32.82
C SER A 824 0.09 10.14 -32.20
N HIS A 825 1.08 10.74 -31.53
CA HIS A 825 2.09 10.01 -30.76
C HIS A 825 1.47 9.02 -29.76
N SER A 826 0.36 9.39 -29.12
CA SER A 826 -0.42 8.51 -28.25
C SER A 826 -1.10 7.35 -29.01
N ALA A 827 -1.54 7.56 -30.25
CA ALA A 827 -2.10 6.50 -31.08
C ALA A 827 -1.04 5.46 -31.44
N ILE A 828 0.14 5.90 -31.89
CA ILE A 828 1.24 5.02 -32.25
C ILE A 828 1.74 4.23 -31.03
N LEU A 829 1.79 4.85 -29.84
CA LEU A 829 2.07 4.14 -28.58
C LEU A 829 1.02 3.04 -28.29
N VAL A 830 -0.26 3.28 -28.55
CA VAL A 830 -1.30 2.24 -28.42
C VAL A 830 -1.11 1.11 -29.42
N LEU A 831 -0.75 1.40 -30.68
CA LEU A 831 -0.43 0.36 -31.68
C LEU A 831 0.78 -0.48 -31.25
N ARG A 832 1.87 0.17 -30.80
CA ARG A 832 3.09 -0.50 -30.26
C ARG A 832 2.75 -1.37 -29.06
N ASN A 833 1.97 -0.85 -28.11
CA ASN A 833 1.55 -1.60 -26.92
C ASN A 833 0.70 -2.83 -27.27
N LEU A 834 -0.24 -2.72 -28.22
CA LEU A 834 -1.06 -3.84 -28.67
C LEU A 834 -0.24 -4.89 -29.42
N TYR A 835 0.63 -4.47 -30.34
CA TYR A 835 1.54 -5.37 -31.07
C TYR A 835 2.46 -6.14 -30.11
N ASN A 836 3.11 -5.46 -29.17
CA ASN A 836 3.99 -6.09 -28.19
C ASN A 836 3.27 -7.14 -27.32
N LEU A 837 1.95 -7.01 -27.10
CA LEU A 837 1.15 -8.06 -26.45
C LEU A 837 0.89 -9.25 -27.37
N THR A 838 0.59 -9.02 -28.66
CA THR A 838 0.36 -10.11 -29.64
C THR A 838 1.57 -11.00 -29.88
N THR A 839 2.78 -10.47 -29.69
CA THR A 839 4.06 -11.17 -29.89
C THR A 839 4.64 -11.77 -28.61
N LEU A 840 3.93 -11.74 -27.47
CA LEU A 840 4.43 -12.33 -26.23
C LEU A 840 4.67 -13.85 -26.38
N PRO A 841 5.79 -14.41 -25.88
CA PRO A 841 6.10 -15.85 -25.98
C PRO A 841 5.07 -16.80 -25.35
N SER A 842 4.19 -16.30 -24.47
CA SER A 842 3.07 -17.07 -23.93
C SER A 842 1.97 -17.38 -24.95
N GLY A 843 1.97 -16.72 -26.11
CA GLY A 843 0.94 -16.84 -27.15
C GLY A 843 -0.45 -16.35 -26.72
N GLN A 844 -0.59 -15.78 -25.52
CA GLN A 844 -1.89 -15.49 -24.87
C GLN A 844 -2.77 -14.51 -25.67
N PHE A 845 -2.17 -13.57 -26.40
CA PHE A 845 -2.87 -12.53 -27.14
C PHE A 845 -2.77 -12.71 -28.67
N LYS A 846 -2.28 -13.86 -29.17
CA LYS A 846 -2.00 -14.12 -30.59
C LYS A 846 -3.21 -13.96 -31.54
N ASN A 847 -4.43 -14.02 -30.99
CA ASN A 847 -5.71 -13.88 -31.71
C ASN A 847 -6.20 -12.42 -31.78
N ILE A 848 -5.51 -11.45 -31.17
CA ILE A 848 -5.85 -10.02 -31.36
C ILE A 848 -5.50 -9.61 -32.79
N ARG A 849 -6.38 -8.81 -33.40
CA ARG A 849 -6.14 -8.11 -34.67
C ARG A 849 -6.43 -6.63 -34.48
N ILE A 850 -5.70 -5.76 -35.16
CA ILE A 850 -5.74 -4.31 -34.97
C ILE A 850 -6.19 -3.68 -36.29
N LYS A 851 -7.28 -2.91 -36.28
CA LYS A 851 -7.63 -2.02 -37.39
C LYS A 851 -7.23 -0.62 -36.99
N TRP A 852 -6.23 -0.06 -37.66
CA TRP A 852 -5.75 1.30 -37.43
C TRP A 852 -6.45 2.25 -38.40
N LEU A 853 -7.40 3.04 -37.90
CA LEU A 853 -8.16 4.00 -38.68
C LEU A 853 -7.49 5.38 -38.63
N THR A 854 -7.05 5.90 -39.78
CA THR A 854 -6.38 7.20 -39.86
C THR A 854 -6.87 8.07 -41.02
N ARG A 855 -7.15 9.35 -40.71
CA ARG A 855 -7.57 10.39 -41.68
C ARG A 855 -6.43 10.85 -42.60
N HIS A 856 -5.18 10.68 -42.18
CA HIS A 856 -3.98 11.23 -42.82
C HIS A 856 -2.78 10.26 -42.71
N GLU A 857 -1.76 10.48 -43.54
CA GLU A 857 -0.45 9.82 -43.38
C GLU A 857 0.31 10.34 -42.15
N LEU A 858 1.34 9.59 -41.74
CA LEU A 858 2.16 9.94 -40.59
C LEU A 858 2.91 11.26 -40.81
N ARG A 859 2.99 12.05 -39.74
CA ARG A 859 3.67 13.35 -39.74
C ARG A 859 4.77 13.32 -38.69
N TYR A 860 6.01 13.46 -39.13
CA TYR A 860 7.16 13.57 -38.24
C TYR A 860 7.40 15.04 -37.86
N ALA A 861 8.04 15.21 -36.71
CA ALA A 861 8.78 16.42 -36.46
C ALA A 861 10.11 16.34 -37.21
N GLU A 862 10.48 17.43 -37.90
CA GLU A 862 11.67 17.47 -38.74
C GLU A 862 12.57 18.61 -38.26
N GLU A 863 13.85 18.35 -38.00
CA GLU A 863 14.78 19.42 -37.65
C GLU A 863 15.09 20.30 -38.88
N ARG A 864 15.36 21.58 -38.62
CA ARG A 864 15.67 22.66 -39.57
C ARG A 864 16.67 23.60 -38.91
N ASP A 865 17.25 24.53 -39.68
CA ASP A 865 18.24 25.49 -39.18
C ASP A 865 17.67 26.37 -38.05
N GLY A 866 17.97 26.00 -36.81
CA GLY A 866 17.52 26.70 -35.60
C GLY A 866 16.09 26.41 -35.12
N TRP A 867 15.30 25.56 -35.82
CA TRP A 867 13.91 25.25 -35.43
C TRP A 867 13.50 23.81 -35.77
N ILE A 868 12.30 23.42 -35.34
CA ILE A 868 11.73 22.09 -35.59
C ILE A 868 10.36 22.26 -36.26
N LYS A 869 10.22 21.71 -37.46
CA LYS A 869 8.96 21.67 -38.20
C LYS A 869 8.02 20.66 -37.54
N ARG A 870 6.75 21.05 -37.33
CA ARG A 870 5.74 20.28 -36.56
C ARG A 870 6.20 19.92 -35.15
N ASP A 871 6.76 20.88 -34.42
CA ASP A 871 7.32 20.67 -33.08
C ASP A 871 6.30 20.19 -32.02
N ASN A 872 5.01 20.47 -32.23
CA ASN A 872 3.91 20.07 -31.33
C ASN A 872 3.06 18.92 -31.90
N THR A 873 2.87 18.85 -33.22
CA THR A 873 2.00 17.84 -33.86
C THR A 873 2.74 16.62 -34.41
N GLY A 874 4.06 16.70 -34.63
CA GLY A 874 4.85 15.64 -35.25
C GLY A 874 5.30 14.52 -34.30
N LEU A 875 5.43 13.30 -34.83
CA LEU A 875 6.05 12.17 -34.14
C LEU A 875 7.53 12.43 -33.86
N LYS A 876 7.99 11.99 -32.68
CA LYS A 876 9.37 12.18 -32.15
C LYS A 876 9.85 10.95 -31.37
N GLY A 877 11.17 10.84 -31.21
CA GLY A 877 11.84 9.82 -30.38
C GLY A 877 11.63 8.39 -30.88
N GLU A 878 11.75 7.41 -29.97
CA GLU A 878 11.52 5.98 -30.27
C GLU A 878 10.23 5.70 -31.02
N VAL A 879 9.16 6.44 -30.73
CA VAL A 879 7.84 6.25 -31.33
C VAL A 879 7.84 6.69 -32.80
N ALA A 880 8.68 7.65 -33.17
CA ALA A 880 8.91 8.00 -34.58
C ALA A 880 9.79 6.96 -35.28
N ILE A 881 10.81 6.43 -34.60
CA ILE A 881 11.69 5.38 -35.13
C ILE A 881 10.87 4.12 -35.43
N TRP A 882 10.16 3.61 -34.42
CA TRP A 882 9.28 2.43 -34.54
C TRP A 882 8.18 2.62 -35.59
N ALA A 883 7.64 3.84 -35.74
CA ALA A 883 6.65 4.13 -36.78
C ALA A 883 7.25 4.03 -38.20
N LYS A 884 8.45 4.58 -38.43
CA LYS A 884 9.15 4.47 -39.72
C LYS A 884 9.47 3.02 -40.07
N GLU A 885 9.90 2.24 -39.08
CA GLU A 885 10.27 0.83 -39.19
C GLU A 885 9.07 -0.11 -39.42
N ASN A 886 7.82 0.32 -39.19
CA ASN A 886 6.68 -0.61 -39.15
C ASN A 886 5.34 -0.12 -39.74
N LEU A 887 5.11 1.19 -39.90
CA LEU A 887 3.78 1.76 -40.19
C LEU A 887 3.71 2.66 -41.45
N GLU A 888 4.84 2.90 -42.12
CA GLU A 888 4.87 3.63 -43.39
C GLU A 888 4.23 2.85 -44.53
N ALA A 889 3.85 3.55 -45.60
CA ALA A 889 3.09 2.96 -46.71
C ALA A 889 3.90 1.91 -47.52
N ASP A 890 5.21 2.06 -47.57
CA ASP A 890 6.20 1.16 -48.17
C ASP A 890 6.69 0.07 -47.20
N THR A 891 6.87 0.41 -45.92
CA THR A 891 7.41 -0.52 -44.91
C THR A 891 6.36 -1.44 -44.29
N LEU A 892 5.12 -0.96 -44.05
CA LEU A 892 4.08 -1.77 -43.39
C LEU A 892 3.81 -3.11 -44.12
N PRO A 893 3.71 -3.20 -45.46
CA PRO A 893 3.45 -4.47 -46.15
C PRO A 893 4.53 -5.55 -45.96
N THR A 894 5.73 -5.20 -45.49
CA THR A 894 6.83 -6.14 -45.25
C THR A 894 7.19 -6.31 -43.76
N SER A 895 6.80 -5.37 -42.89
CA SER A 895 6.96 -5.46 -41.44
C SER A 895 6.14 -6.59 -40.81
N ASP A 896 6.69 -7.23 -39.77
CA ASP A 896 5.99 -8.19 -38.91
C ASP A 896 4.69 -7.66 -38.30
N VAL A 897 4.54 -6.33 -38.17
CA VAL A 897 3.34 -5.69 -37.64
C VAL A 897 2.12 -5.94 -38.54
N SER A 898 2.29 -6.10 -39.85
CA SER A 898 1.21 -6.43 -40.81
C SER A 898 0.47 -7.73 -40.50
N LYS A 899 1.13 -8.70 -39.83
CA LYS A 899 0.54 -9.99 -39.42
C LYS A 899 -0.60 -9.82 -38.41
N TYR A 900 -0.64 -8.66 -37.73
CA TYR A 900 -1.60 -8.33 -36.69
C TYR A 900 -2.37 -7.03 -36.95
N LEU A 901 -1.87 -6.14 -37.83
CA LEU A 901 -2.38 -4.78 -38.03
C LEU A 901 -2.77 -4.50 -39.50
N GLU A 902 -3.99 -4.01 -39.67
CA GLU A 902 -4.56 -3.52 -40.92
C GLU A 902 -4.67 -1.98 -40.87
N LYS A 903 -4.03 -1.26 -41.81
CA LYS A 903 -4.14 0.20 -41.94
C LYS A 903 -5.36 0.56 -42.78
N VAL A 904 -6.38 1.12 -42.13
CA VAL A 904 -7.61 1.62 -42.74
C VAL A 904 -7.48 3.13 -42.92
N LYS A 905 -7.38 3.58 -44.17
CA LYS A 905 -7.42 5.00 -44.49
C LYS A 905 -8.87 5.47 -44.46
N THR A 906 -9.16 6.48 -43.64
CA THR A 906 -10.44 7.19 -43.67
C THR A 906 -10.24 8.55 -44.34
N SER A 907 -11.29 9.10 -44.94
CA SER A 907 -11.29 10.48 -45.45
C SER A 907 -12.12 11.39 -44.53
N PRO A 908 -11.84 12.70 -44.43
CA PRO A 908 -12.70 13.62 -43.68
C PRO A 908 -14.12 13.70 -44.27
N ASP A 909 -14.21 13.64 -45.60
CA ASP A 909 -15.45 13.89 -46.34
C ASP A 909 -16.40 12.67 -46.38
N MET A 910 -15.84 11.45 -46.31
CA MET A 910 -16.60 10.18 -46.20
C MET A 910 -16.41 9.51 -44.82
N GLU A 911 -16.03 10.25 -43.77
CA GLU A 911 -15.68 9.64 -42.48
C GLU A 911 -16.84 8.79 -41.91
N LYS A 912 -18.08 9.24 -42.09
CA LYS A 912 -19.24 8.49 -41.61
C LYS A 912 -19.33 7.12 -42.29
N GLU A 913 -19.23 7.08 -43.61
CA GLU A 913 -19.32 5.88 -44.43
C GLU A 913 -18.14 4.93 -44.17
N ASP A 914 -16.92 5.47 -44.06
CA ASP A 914 -15.71 4.72 -43.69
C ASP A 914 -15.85 4.06 -42.31
N LEU A 915 -16.39 4.78 -41.32
CA LEU A 915 -16.63 4.27 -39.97
C LEU A 915 -17.82 3.30 -39.91
N GLU A 916 -18.92 3.56 -40.62
CA GLU A 916 -20.08 2.66 -40.72
C GLU A 916 -19.72 1.35 -41.43
N LYS A 917 -18.71 1.36 -42.31
CA LYS A 917 -18.13 0.16 -42.94
C LYS A 917 -17.20 -0.62 -41.99
N HIS A 918 -16.23 0.05 -41.35
CA HIS A 918 -15.13 -0.64 -40.66
C HIS A 918 -15.28 -0.80 -39.13
N LEU A 919 -15.98 0.10 -38.43
CA LEU A 919 -16.23 -0.08 -36.99
C LEU A 919 -17.10 -1.30 -36.66
N PRO A 920 -18.03 -1.78 -37.52
CA PRO A 920 -18.82 -2.97 -37.19
C PRO A 920 -18.02 -4.27 -37.03
N GLU A 921 -16.83 -4.36 -37.64
CA GLU A 921 -15.91 -5.50 -37.54
C GLU A 921 -15.12 -5.50 -36.22
N CYS A 922 -15.17 -4.41 -35.45
CA CYS A 922 -14.42 -4.24 -34.22
C CYS A 922 -15.22 -4.70 -32.98
N HIS A 923 -14.53 -5.40 -32.08
CA HIS A 923 -15.05 -5.84 -30.78
C HIS A 923 -14.75 -4.81 -29.68
N LEU A 924 -13.56 -4.21 -29.77
CA LEU A 924 -13.04 -3.19 -28.87
C LEU A 924 -12.65 -1.95 -29.68
N MET A 925 -12.70 -0.78 -29.06
CA MET A 925 -12.34 0.48 -29.71
C MET A 925 -11.51 1.40 -28.80
N VAL A 926 -10.49 2.05 -29.37
CA VAL A 926 -9.72 3.15 -28.77
C VAL A 926 -9.83 4.39 -29.66
N GLN A 927 -10.05 5.57 -29.07
CA GLN A 927 -9.82 6.85 -29.75
C GLN A 927 -8.55 7.50 -29.18
N ALA A 928 -7.60 7.85 -30.05
CA ALA A 928 -6.33 8.50 -29.72
C ALA A 928 -6.15 9.79 -30.53
N ILE A 929 -7.26 10.53 -30.67
CA ILE A 929 -7.47 11.61 -31.65
C ILE A 929 -7.14 13.02 -31.13
N GLY A 930 -7.03 13.22 -29.82
CA GLY A 930 -6.76 14.55 -29.25
C GLY A 930 -7.01 14.64 -27.74
N PHE A 931 -7.05 15.89 -27.24
CA PHE A 931 -7.40 16.23 -25.86
C PHE A 931 -8.44 17.35 -25.82
N THR A 932 -9.52 17.14 -25.06
CA THR A 932 -10.60 18.11 -24.87
C THR A 932 -10.45 18.81 -23.52
N ARG A 933 -10.64 20.12 -23.50
CA ARG A 933 -10.57 20.96 -22.28
C ARG A 933 -11.56 20.47 -21.22
N ASN A 934 -11.13 20.45 -19.95
CA ASN A 934 -12.01 20.14 -18.82
C ASN A 934 -13.08 21.22 -18.65
N LYS A 935 -14.24 20.85 -18.11
CA LYS A 935 -15.35 21.80 -17.87
C LYS A 935 -14.87 22.98 -17.01
N LEU A 936 -15.20 24.19 -17.44
CA LEU A 936 -14.86 25.41 -16.72
C LEU A 936 -15.91 25.72 -15.64
N PRO A 937 -15.54 26.44 -14.55
CA PRO A 937 -16.52 27.00 -13.63
C PRO A 937 -17.44 28.00 -14.35
N VAL A 938 -18.64 28.22 -13.83
CA VAL A 938 -19.54 29.24 -14.39
C VAL A 938 -19.00 30.63 -14.07
N ILE A 939 -18.47 31.31 -15.08
CA ILE A 939 -18.00 32.70 -14.96
C ILE A 939 -19.18 33.65 -15.13
N LYS A 940 -19.28 34.63 -14.22
CA LYS A 940 -20.37 35.62 -14.19
C LYS A 940 -19.84 37.06 -14.11
N ARG A 941 -20.63 38.00 -14.63
CA ARG A 941 -20.57 39.44 -14.36
C ARG A 941 -21.97 39.84 -13.89
N ASP A 942 -22.08 40.35 -12.67
CA ASP A 942 -23.32 40.87 -12.10
C ASP A 942 -24.51 39.90 -12.25
N GLU A 943 -24.32 38.72 -11.65
CA GLU A 943 -25.16 37.50 -11.72
C GLU A 943 -25.36 36.87 -13.12
N THR A 944 -25.15 37.59 -14.20
CA THR A 944 -25.28 37.11 -15.60
C THR A 944 -24.07 36.26 -15.99
N ALA A 945 -24.28 35.15 -16.72
CA ALA A 945 -23.19 34.31 -17.21
C ALA A 945 -22.50 34.95 -18.42
N LEU A 946 -21.17 34.87 -18.49
CA LEU A 946 -20.39 35.36 -19.63
C LEU A 946 -20.06 34.23 -20.61
N GLU A 947 -20.25 34.48 -21.90
CA GLU A 947 -19.52 33.76 -22.95
C GLU A 947 -18.10 34.34 -23.06
N LEU A 948 -17.10 33.48 -23.26
CA LEU A 948 -15.69 33.81 -23.11
C LEU A 948 -14.84 33.21 -24.23
N THR A 949 -14.17 34.08 -24.99
CA THR A 949 -13.11 33.69 -25.92
C THR A 949 -11.74 33.84 -25.24
N TYR A 950 -10.85 32.86 -25.42
CA TYR A 950 -9.51 32.89 -24.85
C TYR A 950 -8.52 33.61 -25.78
N ASP A 951 -7.70 34.48 -25.22
CA ASP A 951 -6.61 35.14 -25.92
C ASP A 951 -5.32 34.33 -25.78
N HIS A 952 -4.86 33.80 -26.92
CA HIS A 952 -3.67 32.96 -27.03
C HIS A 952 -2.33 33.73 -27.00
N GLU A 953 -2.35 35.06 -27.01
CA GLU A 953 -1.17 35.92 -26.98
C GLU A 953 -0.98 36.55 -25.60
N THR A 954 -2.05 37.07 -24.99
CA THR A 954 -2.01 37.74 -23.66
C THR A 954 -2.31 36.82 -22.47
N SER A 955 -2.78 35.59 -22.72
CA SER A 955 -3.37 34.65 -21.75
C SER A 955 -4.67 35.10 -21.09
N GLY A 956 -5.24 36.23 -21.50
CA GLY A 956 -6.51 36.75 -20.99
C GLY A 956 -7.74 36.09 -21.61
N PHE A 957 -8.91 36.70 -21.37
CA PHE A 957 -10.15 36.39 -22.05
C PHE A 957 -10.81 37.68 -22.56
N VAL A 958 -11.70 37.55 -23.54
CA VAL A 958 -12.64 38.59 -23.96
C VAL A 958 -14.08 38.09 -23.86
N ASP A 959 -15.03 38.99 -23.63
CA ASP A 959 -16.47 38.72 -23.81
C ASP A 959 -16.87 38.75 -25.30
N ALA A 960 -18.15 38.51 -25.58
CA ALA A 960 -18.71 38.46 -26.94
C ALA A 960 -18.53 39.78 -27.73
N ASP A 961 -18.43 40.92 -27.03
CA ASP A 961 -18.15 42.25 -27.63
C ASP A 961 -16.64 42.47 -27.91
N GLY A 962 -15.80 41.46 -27.64
CA GLY A 962 -14.35 41.54 -27.82
C GLY A 962 -13.61 42.30 -26.72
N LYS A 963 -14.27 42.65 -25.60
CA LYS A 963 -13.68 43.45 -24.52
C LYS A 963 -12.96 42.55 -23.51
N THR A 964 -11.73 42.91 -23.15
CA THR A 964 -10.90 42.13 -22.22
C THR A 964 -11.55 42.01 -20.84
N ILE A 965 -11.61 40.76 -20.34
CA ILE A 965 -12.06 40.44 -18.99
C ILE A 965 -10.94 40.73 -18.00
N ARG A 966 -11.12 41.79 -17.21
CA ARG A 966 -10.19 42.23 -16.18
C ARG A 966 -9.90 41.12 -15.15
N GLY A 967 -8.62 40.94 -14.81
CA GLY A 967 -8.16 39.98 -13.81
C GLY A 967 -8.33 38.49 -14.14
N LEU A 968 -8.89 38.10 -15.29
CA LEU A 968 -9.15 36.70 -15.65
C LEU A 968 -8.14 36.17 -16.68
N TYR A 969 -7.45 35.09 -16.34
CA TYR A 969 -6.38 34.52 -17.18
C TYR A 969 -6.46 32.98 -17.26
N GLY A 970 -5.96 32.39 -18.35
CA GLY A 970 -6.00 30.96 -18.63
C GLY A 970 -4.62 30.37 -18.98
N ALA A 971 -4.30 29.19 -18.45
CA ALA A 971 -2.99 28.55 -18.65
C ALA A 971 -3.02 27.03 -18.90
N GLY A 972 -2.01 26.54 -19.62
CA GLY A 972 -1.71 25.11 -19.80
C GLY A 972 -2.40 24.47 -21.00
N ILE A 973 -2.56 23.14 -21.00
CA ILE A 973 -3.18 22.42 -22.13
C ILE A 973 -4.66 22.77 -22.37
N ALA A 974 -5.32 23.40 -21.40
CA ALA A 974 -6.66 23.98 -21.54
C ALA A 974 -6.67 25.31 -22.31
N PHE A 975 -5.54 26.02 -22.28
CA PHE A 975 -5.34 27.40 -22.69
C PHE A 975 -3.88 27.59 -23.18
N PRO A 976 -3.51 26.95 -24.31
CA PRO A 976 -2.14 26.93 -24.79
C PRO A 976 -1.82 28.19 -25.60
N GLU A 977 -0.56 28.61 -25.60
CA GLU A 977 -0.04 29.59 -26.56
C GLU A 977 -0.26 29.08 -28.00
N LYS A 978 -0.69 29.98 -28.89
CA LYS A 978 -0.77 29.76 -30.33
C LYS A 978 0.55 30.22 -30.94
N VAL A 979 1.23 29.35 -31.69
CA VAL A 979 2.53 29.64 -32.31
C VAL A 979 2.41 29.41 -33.81
N VAL A 980 2.97 30.31 -34.62
CA VAL A 980 3.09 30.15 -36.06
C VAL A 980 4.56 29.83 -36.38
N ASP A 981 4.79 28.77 -37.15
CA ASP A 981 6.14 28.40 -37.59
C ASP A 981 6.58 29.22 -38.83
N PRO A 982 7.87 29.21 -39.22
CA PRO A 982 8.38 29.96 -40.38
C PRO A 982 7.75 29.59 -41.73
N GLU A 983 7.00 28.50 -41.84
CA GLU A 983 6.23 28.14 -43.04
C GLU A 983 4.76 28.60 -42.95
N GLY A 984 4.38 29.37 -41.92
CA GLY A 984 3.03 29.84 -41.68
C GLY A 984 2.10 28.81 -41.02
N THR A 985 2.61 27.64 -40.63
CA THR A 985 1.77 26.61 -39.99
C THR A 985 1.49 27.00 -38.54
N THR A 986 0.21 27.06 -38.18
CA THR A 986 -0.21 27.30 -36.79
C THR A 986 -0.21 26.00 -35.98
N GLU A 987 0.47 26.00 -34.84
CA GLU A 987 0.41 24.97 -33.81
C GLU A 987 0.03 25.54 -32.43
N HIS A 988 -0.38 24.68 -31.50
CA HIS A 988 -0.54 25.02 -30.08
C HIS A 988 0.65 24.52 -29.27
N ALA A 989 1.29 25.40 -28.51
CA ALA A 989 2.50 25.07 -27.76
C ALA A 989 2.18 24.25 -26.49
N VAL A 990 2.33 22.93 -26.58
CA VAL A 990 1.96 22.00 -25.49
C VAL A 990 3.21 21.31 -24.92
N GLY A 991 3.45 21.50 -23.63
CA GLY A 991 4.56 20.89 -22.88
C GLY A 991 5.00 21.75 -21.70
N LEU A 992 5.59 21.14 -20.66
CA LEU A 992 5.91 21.84 -19.39
C LEU A 992 6.77 23.10 -19.62
N TRP A 993 7.89 22.97 -20.32
CA TRP A 993 8.77 24.11 -20.62
C TRP A 993 8.10 25.17 -21.52
N LYS A 994 7.27 24.75 -22.48
CA LYS A 994 6.53 25.66 -23.36
C LYS A 994 5.53 26.50 -22.56
N PHE A 995 4.76 25.87 -21.68
CA PHE A 995 3.88 26.58 -20.74
C PHE A 995 4.67 27.52 -19.83
N MET A 996 5.84 27.12 -19.31
CA MET A 996 6.67 28.00 -18.48
C MET A 996 7.19 29.22 -19.26
N LYS A 997 7.68 29.03 -20.49
CA LYS A 997 8.14 30.12 -21.36
C LYS A 997 7.00 31.10 -21.69
N TYR A 998 5.82 30.58 -22.01
CA TYR A 998 4.63 31.40 -22.26
C TYR A 998 4.23 32.19 -21.02
N MET A 999 4.05 31.51 -19.87
CA MET A 999 3.71 32.15 -18.59
C MET A 999 4.72 33.23 -18.21
N LYS A 1000 6.04 32.99 -18.33
CA LYS A 1000 7.08 34.00 -18.08
C LYS A 1000 6.95 35.25 -18.96
N ARG A 1001 6.41 35.16 -20.18
CA ARG A 1001 6.19 36.31 -21.08
C ARG A 1001 4.97 37.12 -20.68
N VAL A 1002 3.84 36.47 -20.37
CA VAL A 1002 2.56 37.14 -20.02
C VAL A 1002 2.45 37.50 -18.54
N ALA A 1003 3.25 36.88 -17.67
CA ALA A 1003 3.22 37.10 -16.22
C ALA A 1003 3.28 38.58 -15.81
N PRO A 1004 4.15 39.43 -16.40
CA PRO A 1004 4.21 40.86 -16.09
C PRO A 1004 2.91 41.62 -16.43
N THR A 1005 2.13 41.18 -17.43
CA THR A 1005 0.89 41.84 -17.88
C THR A 1005 -0.36 41.38 -17.13
N TRP A 1006 -0.23 40.53 -16.11
CA TRP A 1006 -1.36 40.13 -15.26
C TRP A 1006 -1.73 41.25 -14.28
N THR A 1007 -2.72 42.08 -14.64
CA THR A 1007 -3.19 43.22 -13.84
C THR A 1007 -4.55 42.95 -13.21
N ALA A 1008 -4.69 43.38 -11.96
CA ALA A 1008 -5.95 43.45 -11.22
C ALA A 1008 -6.91 44.46 -11.84
#